data_AF-A0A3B9CXC3-F1
#
_entry.id   AF-A0A3B9CXC3-F1
#
_cell.length_a   1.000
_cell.length_b   1.000
_cell.length_c   1.000
_cell.angle_alpha   90.00
_cell.angle_beta   90.00
_cell.angle_gamma   90.00
#
_symmetry.space_group_name_H-M   'P 1'
#
loop_
_entity.id
_entity.type
_entity.pdbx_description
1 polymer ?
#
loop_
_entity_poly.entity_id
_entity_poly.type
_entity_poly.pdbx_seq_one_letter_code
_entity_poly.pdbx_strand_id
1 'polypeptide(L)'
;ESVLVRRAAAHAAAKHPHSSTLHLIDEVMESATSDDVHLRHALKIASRNHLRDPDAFSRAVQKVDAGLVRQFAGVCLSLKTPAAGTFVLHNLDEILDDSSNRTADFVRFTMRYGELQDSERMTSAVRKRFGQSTVAQLELLRAAREGLDQRGAHLPPSVQSWATELVAQLLQLKNGRLPPQQAKQISWTFQQYPGSDEEQNPFQVSTRRASADGMQNTPLISSFPKGEQRIGIYRSEPFALPQDFSFWMCGHQGFPQKEAHKRNYVRLRDAGTHSAVQTWYPPRNDTAQLFQLTNDAPSRRVYLEIVDGDTETAYAWLAVGRFSVAGLNPDGRSRQELNAIELIRDLRLTQLKNVLVQIMQQSGSRTTVAAAAEAWAAEDSAVQRSLAAATSVAAVDSTQQRLICQSLTSGAKQGIKQLQEIMKLATAGEQRRLAEALAADKEGAAVLLKLMEEGHAAATLAQQASISESIAAMNDGDFDNRIAALLADLPDQSEELEELLGARRTDFLSKPSLASRGADVFKKSCAICHQVGGVGKKVGPNLDGIGGRGLNRLTEDILDPSRNVDVAFRSTTVVLTSGRVLTGFSRGFEGERLVLVDTKGQEQSIARGDIEEQVVSRRSPMPDNVAKLLTQQEFRDLLAYLLSRP
;
A
#
# COMPACT_ATOMS: atom_id res chain seq x y z
N GLU A 1 -0.54 13.16 -59.85
CA GLU A 1 -1.58 12.12 -59.88
C GLU A 1 -2.61 12.36 -58.78
N SER A 2 -3.86 11.91 -58.97
CA SER A 2 -4.93 12.10 -57.98
C SER A 2 -4.64 11.32 -56.69
N VAL A 3 -4.73 12.01 -55.54
CA VAL A 3 -4.58 11.43 -54.19
C VAL A 3 -5.54 10.25 -53.97
N LEU A 4 -6.75 10.32 -54.53
CA LEU A 4 -7.74 9.25 -54.43
C LEU A 4 -7.33 7.98 -55.17
N VAL A 5 -6.66 8.12 -56.32
CA VAL A 5 -6.19 6.98 -57.12
C VAL A 5 -5.06 6.26 -56.39
N ARG A 6 -4.09 7.01 -55.83
CA ARG A 6 -2.98 6.43 -55.03
C ARG A 6 -3.52 5.67 -53.81
N ARG A 7 -4.50 6.23 -53.10
CA ARG A 7 -5.15 5.57 -51.95
C ARG A 7 -5.94 4.33 -52.36
N ALA A 8 -6.70 4.38 -53.46
CA ALA A 8 -7.42 3.23 -53.99
C ALA A 8 -6.47 2.10 -54.43
N ALA A 9 -5.35 2.44 -55.07
CA ALA A 9 -4.31 1.49 -55.46
C ALA A 9 -3.67 0.81 -54.24
N ALA A 10 -3.35 1.59 -53.19
CA ALA A 10 -2.85 1.04 -51.93
C ALA A 10 -3.86 0.08 -51.27
N HIS A 11 -5.17 0.40 -51.29
CA HIS A 11 -6.22 -0.49 -50.80
C HIS A 11 -6.34 -1.77 -51.62
N ALA A 12 -6.23 -1.68 -52.95
CA ALA A 12 -6.26 -2.84 -53.84
C ALA A 12 -5.06 -3.76 -53.58
N ALA A 13 -3.85 -3.18 -53.48
CA ALA A 13 -2.64 -3.92 -53.12
C ALA A 13 -2.80 -4.63 -51.76
N ALA A 14 -3.39 -3.98 -50.76
CA ALA A 14 -3.63 -4.60 -49.47
C ALA A 14 -4.56 -5.82 -49.53
N LYS A 15 -5.52 -5.86 -50.46
CA LYS A 15 -6.46 -6.98 -50.64
C LYS A 15 -5.88 -8.14 -51.44
N HIS A 16 -4.88 -7.87 -52.28
CA HIS A 16 -4.30 -8.84 -53.21
C HIS A 16 -2.78 -8.91 -53.04
N PRO A 17 -2.28 -9.53 -51.96
CA PRO A 17 -0.85 -9.54 -51.69
C PRO A 17 -0.09 -10.39 -52.70
N HIS A 18 0.92 -9.82 -53.37
CA HIS A 18 1.76 -10.53 -54.33
C HIS A 18 3.21 -10.03 -54.31
N SER A 19 4.18 -10.93 -54.46
CA SER A 19 5.62 -10.59 -54.32
C SER A 19 6.09 -9.50 -55.28
N SER A 20 5.50 -9.42 -56.47
CA SER A 20 5.79 -8.40 -57.47
C SER A 20 5.21 -7.02 -57.14
N THR A 21 4.31 -6.88 -56.17
CA THR A 21 3.70 -5.58 -55.83
C THR A 21 4.34 -4.93 -54.61
N LEU A 22 5.10 -5.67 -53.81
CA LEU A 22 5.76 -5.15 -52.61
C LEU A 22 6.73 -4.00 -52.90
N HIS A 23 7.57 -4.13 -53.94
CA HIS A 23 8.53 -3.08 -54.32
C HIS A 23 7.86 -1.77 -54.72
N LEU A 24 6.68 -1.84 -55.37
CA LEU A 24 5.88 -0.67 -55.74
C LEU A 24 5.30 0.03 -54.50
N ILE A 25 4.96 -0.72 -53.46
CA ILE A 25 4.46 -0.15 -52.20
C ILE A 25 5.57 0.66 -51.52
N ASP A 26 6.80 0.13 -51.52
CA ASP A 26 7.95 0.80 -50.91
C ASP A 26 8.30 2.10 -51.66
N GLU A 27 8.35 2.07 -53.00
CA GLU A 27 8.60 3.25 -53.85
C GLU A 27 7.54 4.35 -53.66
N VAL A 28 6.26 3.96 -53.54
CA VAL A 28 5.17 4.91 -53.29
C VAL A 28 5.20 5.43 -51.84
N MET A 29 5.72 4.66 -50.89
CA MET A 29 5.85 5.07 -49.48
C MET A 29 6.97 6.11 -49.27
N GLU A 30 8.06 6.01 -50.03
CA GLU A 30 9.15 6.99 -50.06
C GLU A 30 8.70 8.34 -50.66
N SER A 31 7.93 8.28 -51.75
CA SER A 31 7.41 9.47 -52.44
C SER A 31 6.14 10.06 -51.80
N ALA A 32 5.59 9.44 -50.74
CA ALA A 32 4.41 9.95 -50.04
C ALA A 32 4.79 11.03 -49.00
N THR A 33 4.30 12.26 -49.20
CA THR A 33 4.50 13.39 -48.28
C THR A 33 3.98 13.07 -46.88
N SER A 34 4.57 13.70 -45.85
CA SER A 34 4.18 13.53 -44.44
C SER A 34 2.72 13.87 -44.17
N ASP A 35 2.12 14.72 -45.00
CA ASP A 35 0.78 15.28 -44.80
C ASP A 35 -0.34 14.32 -45.26
N ASP A 36 -0.05 13.36 -46.14
CA ASP A 36 -1.02 12.34 -46.57
C ASP A 36 -1.01 11.12 -45.64
N VAL A 37 -1.48 11.35 -44.41
CA VAL A 37 -1.54 10.34 -43.35
C VAL A 37 -2.36 9.11 -43.78
N HIS A 38 -3.42 9.30 -44.57
CA HIS A 38 -4.29 8.21 -45.03
C HIS A 38 -3.59 7.30 -46.04
N LEU A 39 -2.89 7.86 -47.03
CA LEU A 39 -2.13 7.07 -48.00
C LEU A 39 -1.02 6.28 -47.30
N ARG A 40 -0.26 6.93 -46.41
CA ARG A 40 0.80 6.27 -45.63
C ARG A 40 0.24 5.14 -44.76
N HIS A 41 -0.94 5.33 -44.17
CA HIS A 41 -1.60 4.27 -43.40
C HIS A 41 -2.05 3.10 -44.29
N ALA A 42 -2.68 3.38 -45.44
CA ALA A 42 -3.10 2.35 -46.39
C ALA A 42 -1.92 1.53 -46.93
N LEU A 43 -0.81 2.19 -47.29
CA LEU A 43 0.41 1.53 -47.75
C LEU A 43 1.02 0.65 -46.65
N LYS A 44 1.01 1.08 -45.38
CA LYS A 44 1.45 0.22 -44.26
C LYS A 44 0.61 -1.05 -44.11
N ILE A 45 -0.72 -0.95 -44.29
CA ILE A 45 -1.60 -2.12 -44.29
C ILE A 45 -1.25 -3.03 -45.47
N ALA A 46 -0.99 -2.45 -46.65
CA ALA A 46 -0.61 -3.19 -47.82
C ALA A 46 0.72 -3.93 -47.63
N SER A 47 1.79 -3.26 -47.20
CA SER A 47 3.09 -3.87 -46.87
C SER A 47 2.92 -4.99 -45.84
N ARG A 48 2.17 -4.74 -44.76
CA ARG A 48 1.90 -5.76 -43.73
C ARG A 48 1.24 -7.00 -44.32
N ASN A 49 0.22 -6.85 -45.16
CA ASN A 49 -0.50 -8.00 -45.71
C ASN A 49 0.37 -8.82 -46.67
N HIS A 50 1.30 -8.18 -47.40
CA HIS A 50 2.29 -8.85 -48.25
C HIS A 50 3.36 -9.59 -47.45
N LEU A 51 3.79 -9.02 -46.33
CA LEU A 51 4.86 -9.55 -45.48
C LEU A 51 4.38 -10.60 -44.47
N ARG A 52 3.10 -10.99 -44.48
CA ARG A 52 2.58 -12.11 -43.67
C ARG A 52 3.03 -13.48 -44.18
N ASP A 53 3.31 -13.58 -45.48
CA ASP A 53 3.85 -14.79 -46.08
C ASP A 53 5.33 -14.95 -45.69
N PRO A 54 5.75 -16.09 -45.09
CA PRO A 54 7.12 -16.29 -44.62
C PRO A 54 8.18 -16.16 -45.72
N ASP A 55 7.90 -16.65 -46.92
CA ASP A 55 8.84 -16.59 -48.05
C ASP A 55 8.98 -15.17 -48.60
N ALA A 56 7.86 -14.43 -48.69
CA ALA A 56 7.87 -13.02 -49.04
C ALA A 56 8.62 -12.19 -48.00
N PHE A 57 8.43 -12.48 -46.71
CA PHE A 57 9.16 -11.82 -45.62
C PHE A 57 10.67 -12.08 -45.73
N SER A 58 11.08 -13.34 -45.91
CA SER A 58 12.50 -13.72 -46.05
C SER A 58 13.18 -12.98 -47.21
N ARG A 59 12.53 -12.91 -48.38
CA ARG A 59 13.03 -12.15 -49.54
C ARG A 59 13.09 -10.65 -49.29
N ALA A 60 12.11 -10.10 -48.58
CA ALA A 60 12.07 -8.67 -48.27
C ALA A 60 13.22 -8.28 -47.34
N VAL A 61 13.46 -9.06 -46.27
CA VAL A 61 14.56 -8.83 -45.32
C VAL A 61 15.93 -8.77 -46.01
N GLN A 62 16.18 -9.63 -47.01
CA GLN A 62 17.43 -9.63 -47.77
C GLN A 62 17.71 -8.33 -48.56
N LYS A 63 16.68 -7.51 -48.78
CA LYS A 63 16.76 -6.26 -49.54
C LYS A 63 16.70 -5.01 -48.67
N VAL A 64 16.60 -5.15 -47.35
CA VAL A 64 16.53 -4.00 -46.43
C VAL A 64 17.94 -3.44 -46.24
N ASP A 65 18.19 -2.26 -46.81
CA ASP A 65 19.41 -1.50 -46.57
C ASP A 65 19.46 -0.92 -45.15
N ALA A 66 20.66 -0.68 -44.62
CA ALA A 66 20.87 -0.16 -43.26
C ALA A 66 20.07 1.13 -42.95
N GLY A 67 19.89 2.01 -43.96
CA GLY A 67 19.11 3.25 -43.80
C GLY A 67 17.59 3.06 -43.63
N LEU A 68 17.06 1.87 -43.98
CA LEU A 68 15.63 1.57 -43.97
C LEU A 68 15.21 0.59 -42.86
N VAL A 69 16.17 -0.03 -42.17
CA VAL A 69 15.96 -1.02 -41.09
C VAL A 69 14.91 -0.56 -40.07
N ARG A 70 15.00 0.69 -39.61
CA ARG A 70 14.08 1.23 -38.61
C ARG A 70 12.64 1.40 -39.13
N GLN A 71 12.47 1.80 -40.39
CA GLN A 71 11.15 1.92 -40.98
C GLN A 71 10.51 0.55 -41.15
N PHE A 72 11.30 -0.42 -41.64
CA PHE A 72 10.88 -1.80 -41.80
C PHE A 72 10.52 -2.48 -40.47
N ALA A 73 11.30 -2.22 -39.41
CA ALA A 73 10.97 -2.65 -38.05
C ALA A 73 9.60 -2.11 -37.58
N GLY A 74 9.26 -0.87 -37.94
CA GLY A 74 7.95 -0.29 -37.66
C GLY A 74 6.79 -1.05 -38.33
N VAL A 75 7.01 -1.65 -39.50
CA VAL A 75 6.04 -2.54 -40.16
C VAL A 75 5.98 -3.89 -39.45
N CYS A 76 7.13 -4.42 -39.03
CA CYS A 76 7.24 -5.70 -38.31
C CYS A 76 6.34 -5.77 -37.06
N LEU A 77 6.23 -4.68 -36.29
CA LEU A 77 5.35 -4.58 -35.12
C LEU A 77 3.89 -4.99 -35.42
N SER A 78 3.43 -4.80 -36.65
CA SER A 78 2.07 -5.10 -37.08
C SER A 78 1.88 -6.54 -37.61
N LEU A 79 2.97 -7.26 -37.91
CA LEU A 79 2.94 -8.62 -38.46
C LEU A 79 2.63 -9.67 -37.39
N LYS A 80 3.19 -9.49 -36.18
CA LYS A 80 2.98 -10.40 -35.04
C LYS A 80 3.39 -11.86 -35.35
N THR A 81 4.48 -12.02 -36.09
CA THR A 81 5.05 -13.33 -36.48
C THR A 81 6.43 -13.52 -35.88
N PRO A 82 6.90 -14.77 -35.67
CA PRO A 82 8.24 -15.03 -35.16
C PRO A 82 9.37 -14.43 -36.00
N ALA A 83 9.32 -14.58 -37.33
CA ALA A 83 10.33 -14.03 -38.24
C ALA A 83 10.49 -12.51 -38.11
N ALA A 84 9.36 -11.78 -38.02
CA ALA A 84 9.35 -10.34 -37.76
C ALA A 84 9.94 -9.99 -36.37
N GLY A 85 9.64 -10.79 -35.34
CA GLY A 85 10.22 -10.62 -34.00
C GLY A 85 11.73 -10.79 -34.01
N THR A 86 12.23 -11.84 -34.66
CA THR A 86 13.67 -12.13 -34.80
C THR A 86 14.39 -11.06 -35.62
N PHE A 87 13.79 -10.59 -36.72
CA PHE A 87 14.35 -9.47 -37.49
C PHE A 87 14.54 -8.22 -36.63
N VAL A 88 13.50 -7.81 -35.90
CA VAL A 88 13.60 -6.62 -35.02
C VAL A 88 14.68 -6.84 -33.97
N LEU A 89 14.73 -8.03 -33.36
CA LEU A 89 15.70 -8.38 -32.31
C LEU A 89 17.14 -8.26 -32.81
N HIS A 90 17.44 -8.82 -33.99
CA HIS A 90 18.79 -8.79 -34.58
C HIS A 90 19.24 -7.39 -35.01
N ASN A 91 18.31 -6.46 -35.20
CA ASN A 91 18.58 -5.11 -35.67
C ASN A 91 18.38 -4.03 -34.60
N LEU A 92 18.24 -4.41 -33.32
CA LEU A 92 17.93 -3.46 -32.24
C LEU A 92 18.97 -2.34 -32.09
N ASP A 93 20.26 -2.62 -32.35
CA ASP A 93 21.31 -1.60 -32.29
C ASP A 93 21.07 -0.41 -33.23
N GLU A 94 20.41 -0.63 -34.37
CA GLU A 94 20.09 0.39 -35.36
C GLU A 94 18.70 1.01 -35.15
N ILE A 95 17.82 0.30 -34.43
CA ILE A 95 16.41 0.68 -34.22
C ILE A 95 16.25 1.56 -32.96
N LEU A 96 16.98 1.24 -31.89
CA LEU A 96 16.81 1.86 -30.58
C LEU A 96 17.32 3.31 -30.56
N ASP A 97 16.48 4.21 -30.06
CA ASP A 97 16.72 5.65 -30.08
C ASP A 97 16.10 6.35 -28.85
N ASP A 98 16.89 7.22 -28.23
CA ASP A 98 16.51 7.99 -27.04
C ASP A 98 15.34 8.95 -27.29
N SER A 99 15.16 9.41 -28.53
CA SER A 99 14.14 10.41 -28.87
C SER A 99 12.77 9.80 -29.23
N SER A 100 12.67 8.46 -29.24
CA SER A 100 11.54 7.77 -29.82
C SER A 100 10.63 7.10 -28.79
N ASN A 101 9.34 7.46 -28.83
CA ASN A 101 8.31 6.83 -28.01
C ASN A 101 8.04 5.35 -28.37
N ARG A 102 8.71 4.78 -29.39
CA ARG A 102 8.50 3.39 -29.84
C ARG A 102 9.53 2.39 -29.31
N THR A 103 10.56 2.86 -28.61
CA THR A 103 11.65 2.02 -28.12
C THR A 103 11.12 0.89 -27.22
N ALA A 104 10.18 1.19 -26.32
CA ALA A 104 9.50 0.19 -25.50
C ALA A 104 8.69 -0.81 -26.33
N ASP A 105 8.02 -0.37 -27.41
CA ASP A 105 7.24 -1.24 -28.28
C ASP A 105 8.11 -2.28 -28.99
N PHE A 106 9.31 -1.90 -29.45
CA PHE A 106 10.26 -2.83 -30.06
C PHE A 106 10.77 -3.87 -29.06
N VAL A 107 11.14 -3.44 -27.85
CA VAL A 107 11.60 -4.37 -26.80
C VAL A 107 10.47 -5.35 -26.41
N ARG A 108 9.25 -4.86 -26.18
CA ARG A 108 8.07 -5.70 -25.92
C ARG A 108 7.82 -6.70 -27.05
N PHE A 109 7.87 -6.23 -28.30
CA PHE A 109 7.60 -7.06 -29.46
C PHE A 109 8.64 -8.18 -29.65
N THR A 110 9.92 -7.88 -29.46
CA THR A 110 11.00 -8.88 -29.59
C THR A 110 10.88 -9.98 -28.53
N MET A 111 10.53 -9.64 -27.29
CA MET A 111 10.30 -10.66 -26.26
C MET A 111 9.04 -11.49 -26.52
N ARG A 112 7.99 -10.88 -27.07
CA ARG A 112 6.75 -11.57 -27.40
C ARG A 112 6.88 -12.55 -28.56
N TYR A 113 7.55 -12.15 -29.64
CA TYR A 113 7.56 -12.91 -30.91
C TYR A 113 8.94 -13.42 -31.32
N GLY A 114 10.04 -12.77 -30.93
CA GLY A 114 11.38 -13.13 -31.37
C GLY A 114 11.92 -14.42 -30.74
N GLU A 115 13.06 -14.89 -31.24
CA GLU A 115 13.76 -16.04 -30.67
C GLU A 115 14.42 -15.70 -29.33
N LEU A 116 13.93 -16.30 -28.23
CA LEU A 116 14.43 -15.99 -26.87
C LEU A 116 15.87 -16.43 -26.64
N GLN A 117 16.38 -17.40 -27.41
CA GLN A 117 17.80 -17.79 -27.37
C GLN A 117 18.73 -16.63 -27.72
N ASP A 118 18.25 -15.65 -28.50
CA ASP A 118 19.00 -14.46 -28.89
C ASP A 118 18.77 -13.26 -27.96
N SER A 119 18.09 -13.43 -26.83
CA SER A 119 17.75 -12.32 -25.92
C SER A 119 18.98 -11.55 -25.42
N GLU A 120 20.18 -12.14 -25.47
CA GLU A 120 21.43 -11.45 -25.16
C GLU A 120 21.67 -10.24 -26.08
N ARG A 121 21.36 -10.35 -27.37
CA ARG A 121 21.50 -9.24 -28.34
C ARG A 121 20.65 -8.05 -27.93
N MET A 122 19.40 -8.29 -27.54
CA MET A 122 18.50 -7.25 -27.05
C MET A 122 19.10 -6.57 -25.81
N THR A 123 19.53 -7.35 -24.82
CA THR A 123 20.08 -6.76 -23.59
C THR A 123 21.36 -5.98 -23.85
N SER A 124 22.21 -6.43 -24.77
CA SER A 124 23.44 -5.73 -25.17
C SER A 124 23.15 -4.40 -25.86
N ALA A 125 22.20 -4.38 -26.81
CA ALA A 125 21.77 -3.15 -27.48
C ALA A 125 21.18 -2.13 -26.48
N VAL A 126 20.34 -2.60 -25.55
CA VAL A 126 19.77 -1.74 -24.50
C VAL A 126 20.85 -1.20 -23.56
N ARG A 127 21.79 -2.03 -23.10
CA ARG A 127 22.90 -1.59 -22.24
C ARG A 127 23.78 -0.57 -22.93
N LYS A 128 24.13 -0.81 -24.19
CA LYS A 128 24.96 0.10 -25.00
C LYS A 128 24.32 1.47 -25.16
N ARG A 129 23.01 1.52 -25.42
CA ARG A 129 22.29 2.77 -25.70
C ARG A 129 21.82 3.50 -24.44
N PHE A 130 21.30 2.77 -23.46
CA PHE A 130 20.59 3.32 -22.30
C PHE A 130 21.27 3.03 -20.96
N GLY A 131 22.50 2.48 -20.95
CA GLY A 131 23.19 2.06 -19.73
C GLY A 131 23.38 3.14 -18.66
N GLN A 132 23.36 4.43 -19.04
CA GLN A 132 23.47 5.56 -18.12
C GLN A 132 22.12 6.03 -17.56
N SER A 133 20.99 5.64 -18.17
CA SER A 133 19.65 6.07 -17.77
C SER A 133 18.90 4.92 -17.10
N THR A 134 18.88 4.92 -15.76
CA THR A 134 18.12 3.92 -14.98
C THR A 134 16.62 4.01 -15.23
N VAL A 135 16.10 5.20 -15.53
CA VAL A 135 14.69 5.43 -15.87
C VAL A 135 14.32 4.77 -17.19
N ALA A 136 15.13 4.97 -18.24
CA ALA A 136 14.88 4.34 -19.54
C ALA A 136 15.02 2.82 -19.44
N GLN A 137 16.04 2.32 -18.75
CA GLN A 137 16.20 0.88 -18.56
C GLN A 137 15.03 0.25 -17.80
N LEU A 138 14.49 0.92 -16.77
CA LEU A 138 13.31 0.47 -16.04
C LEU A 138 12.08 0.34 -16.95
N GLU A 139 11.85 1.32 -17.81
CA GLU A 139 10.75 1.30 -18.79
C GLU A 139 10.91 0.13 -19.78
N LEU A 140 12.11 -0.05 -20.34
CA LEU A 140 12.38 -1.12 -21.31
C LEU A 140 12.30 -2.51 -20.67
N LEU A 141 12.71 -2.66 -19.41
CA LEU A 141 12.64 -3.93 -18.70
C LEU A 141 11.17 -4.31 -18.41
N ARG A 142 10.32 -3.34 -18.05
CA ARG A 142 8.87 -3.54 -17.93
C ARG A 142 8.26 -3.95 -19.28
N ALA A 143 8.64 -3.29 -20.37
CA ALA A 143 8.19 -3.63 -21.71
C ALA A 143 8.63 -5.05 -22.12
N ALA A 144 9.87 -5.46 -21.80
CA ALA A 144 10.37 -6.81 -22.03
C ALA A 144 9.52 -7.86 -21.29
N ARG A 145 9.22 -7.61 -20.01
CA ARG A 145 8.36 -8.48 -19.19
C ARG A 145 6.96 -8.60 -19.76
N GLU A 146 6.31 -7.48 -20.10
CA GLU A 146 4.98 -7.48 -20.73
C GLU A 146 4.97 -8.35 -22.01
N GLY A 147 6.05 -8.32 -22.79
CA GLY A 147 6.20 -9.18 -23.96
C GLY A 147 6.28 -10.67 -23.62
N LEU A 148 7.04 -11.03 -22.58
CA LEU A 148 7.17 -12.42 -22.09
C LEU A 148 5.86 -12.94 -21.49
N ASP A 149 5.17 -12.12 -20.70
CA ASP A 149 3.88 -12.47 -20.10
C ASP A 149 2.83 -12.74 -21.18
N GLN A 150 2.77 -11.89 -22.23
CA GLN A 150 1.89 -12.09 -23.39
C GLN A 150 2.22 -13.35 -24.19
N ARG A 151 3.44 -13.86 -24.07
CA ARG A 151 3.90 -15.12 -24.67
C ARG A 151 3.66 -16.34 -23.76
N GLY A 152 3.51 -16.12 -22.45
CA GLY A 152 3.51 -17.19 -21.45
C GLY A 152 4.89 -17.83 -21.26
N ALA A 153 5.98 -17.06 -21.42
CA ALA A 153 7.35 -17.56 -21.34
C ALA A 153 8.06 -17.14 -20.04
N HIS A 154 9.02 -17.95 -19.58
CA HIS A 154 9.89 -17.61 -18.45
C HIS A 154 10.94 -16.55 -18.82
N LEU A 155 11.47 -15.88 -17.80
CA LEU A 155 12.49 -14.84 -17.95
C LEU A 155 13.81 -15.43 -18.47
N PRO A 156 14.35 -14.98 -19.62
CA PRO A 156 15.64 -15.46 -20.12
C PRO A 156 16.80 -15.05 -19.19
N PRO A 157 17.88 -15.84 -19.10
CA PRO A 157 19.03 -15.52 -18.24
C PRO A 157 19.67 -14.15 -18.50
N SER A 158 19.73 -13.72 -19.77
CA SER A 158 20.28 -12.40 -20.12
C SER A 158 19.43 -11.26 -19.56
N VAL A 159 18.10 -11.41 -19.56
CA VAL A 159 17.16 -10.42 -19.02
C VAL A 159 17.19 -10.42 -17.49
N GLN A 160 17.32 -11.60 -16.86
CA GLN A 160 17.51 -11.71 -15.41
C GLN A 160 18.82 -11.04 -14.95
N SER A 161 19.90 -11.22 -15.71
CA SER A 161 21.19 -10.56 -15.49
C SER A 161 21.05 -9.03 -15.59
N TRP A 162 20.43 -8.54 -16.68
CA TRP A 162 20.18 -7.11 -16.86
C TRP A 162 19.33 -6.52 -15.74
N ALA A 163 18.26 -7.21 -15.31
CA ALA A 163 17.43 -6.79 -14.19
C ALA A 163 18.23 -6.71 -12.88
N THR A 164 19.08 -7.69 -12.61
CA THR A 164 19.93 -7.74 -11.42
C THR A 164 20.93 -6.57 -11.40
N GLU A 165 21.56 -6.27 -12.54
CA GLU A 165 22.47 -5.13 -12.70
C GLU A 165 21.74 -3.79 -12.49
N LEU A 166 20.55 -3.63 -13.07
CA LEU A 166 19.74 -2.42 -12.91
C LEU A 166 19.34 -2.21 -11.44
N VAL A 167 18.95 -3.28 -10.73
CA VAL A 167 18.69 -3.22 -9.29
C VAL A 167 19.95 -2.79 -8.52
N ALA A 168 21.11 -3.34 -8.85
CA ALA A 168 22.37 -2.96 -8.23
C ALA A 168 22.71 -1.48 -8.47
N GLN A 169 22.44 -0.96 -9.68
CA GLN A 169 22.62 0.46 -10.01
C GLN A 169 21.65 1.36 -9.24
N LEU A 170 20.36 1.01 -9.20
CA LEU A 170 19.33 1.76 -8.47
C LEU A 170 19.66 1.86 -6.97
N LEU A 171 20.12 0.76 -6.38
CA LEU A 171 20.44 0.66 -4.96
C LEU A 171 21.90 1.03 -4.62
N GLN A 172 22.72 1.35 -5.64
CA GLN A 172 24.15 1.62 -5.52
C GLN A 172 24.90 0.53 -4.73
N LEU A 173 24.56 -0.75 -5.00
CA LEU A 173 25.12 -1.87 -4.27
C LEU A 173 26.62 -1.99 -4.51
N LYS A 174 27.37 -2.19 -3.42
CA LYS A 174 28.79 -2.57 -3.47
C LYS A 174 28.92 -3.97 -2.90
N ASN A 175 29.32 -4.93 -3.72
CA ASN A 175 29.45 -6.35 -3.33
C ASN A 175 28.16 -6.90 -2.67
N GLY A 176 26.99 -6.56 -3.23
CA GLY A 176 25.68 -6.97 -2.70
C GLY A 176 25.25 -6.27 -1.41
N ARG A 177 25.95 -5.23 -0.97
CA ARG A 177 25.61 -4.46 0.24
C ARG A 177 25.08 -3.07 -0.07
N LEU A 178 24.04 -2.66 0.64
CA LEU A 178 23.52 -1.29 0.61
C LEU A 178 24.51 -0.29 1.24
N PRO A 179 24.61 0.93 0.71
CA PRO A 179 25.38 1.99 1.34
C PRO A 179 24.75 2.44 2.67
N PRO A 180 25.56 2.87 3.66
CA PRO A 180 25.06 3.34 4.94
C PRO A 180 24.14 4.56 4.78
N GLN A 181 23.13 4.68 5.64
CA GLN A 181 22.18 5.78 5.61
C GLN A 181 22.80 7.04 6.22
N GLN A 182 22.73 8.18 5.52
CA GLN A 182 23.40 9.43 5.95
C GLN A 182 22.59 10.26 6.96
N ALA A 183 21.26 10.05 7.04
CA ALA A 183 20.39 10.73 7.99
C ALA A 183 19.23 9.82 8.44
N LYS A 184 18.80 9.94 9.71
CA LYS A 184 17.62 9.24 10.24
C LYS A 184 16.36 9.86 9.63
N GLN A 185 15.75 9.15 8.70
CA GLN A 185 14.49 9.57 8.07
C GLN A 185 13.35 9.51 9.09
N ILE A 186 12.45 10.49 9.03
CA ILE A 186 11.22 10.51 9.82
C ILE A 186 10.15 9.81 8.99
N SER A 187 9.59 8.73 9.54
CA SER A 187 8.57 7.95 8.86
C SER A 187 7.27 8.74 8.72
N TRP A 188 6.53 8.44 7.66
CA TRP A 188 5.20 8.97 7.42
C TRP A 188 4.21 7.83 7.30
N THR A 189 3.01 8.04 7.83
CA THR A 189 1.93 7.04 7.87
C THR A 189 0.68 7.66 7.28
N PHE A 190 0.06 6.94 6.33
CA PHE A 190 -1.24 7.31 5.81
C PHE A 190 -2.34 6.94 6.80
N GLN A 191 -3.31 7.82 6.94
CA GLN A 191 -4.54 7.61 7.67
C GLN A 191 -5.70 7.98 6.75
N GLN A 192 -6.70 7.11 6.73
CA GLN A 192 -7.96 7.34 6.03
C GLN A 192 -8.59 8.65 6.53
N TYR A 193 -9.13 9.43 5.60
CA TYR A 193 -9.88 10.62 5.96
C TYR A 193 -11.20 10.20 6.63
N PRO A 194 -11.61 10.82 7.76
CA PRO A 194 -12.83 10.42 8.46
C PRO A 194 -14.09 10.46 7.58
N GLY A 195 -14.87 9.38 7.62
CA GLY A 195 -16.10 9.24 6.83
C GLY A 195 -15.88 8.99 5.34
N SER A 196 -14.65 8.71 4.92
CA SER A 196 -14.31 8.25 3.57
C SER A 196 -14.11 6.75 3.56
N ASP A 197 -14.49 6.07 2.48
CA ASP A 197 -14.14 4.65 2.23
C ASP A 197 -12.78 4.49 1.51
N GLU A 198 -12.07 5.59 1.24
CA GLU A 198 -10.78 5.57 0.56
C GLU A 198 -9.66 5.02 1.46
N GLU A 199 -9.26 3.78 1.20
CA GLU A 199 -8.16 3.11 1.89
C GLU A 199 -6.79 3.35 1.23
N GLN A 200 -6.74 3.96 0.04
CA GLN A 200 -5.48 4.17 -0.69
C GLN A 200 -4.84 5.52 -0.35
N ASN A 201 -3.55 5.49 -0.04
CA ASN A 201 -2.76 6.71 0.17
C ASN A 201 -2.70 7.59 -1.11
N PRO A 202 -3.27 8.81 -1.12
CA PRO A 202 -3.20 9.72 -2.27
C PRO A 202 -1.84 10.40 -2.40
N PHE A 203 -1.08 10.47 -1.31
CA PHE A 203 0.16 11.24 -1.25
C PHE A 203 1.33 10.50 -1.90
N GLN A 204 2.02 11.19 -2.81
CA GLN A 204 3.22 10.70 -3.48
C GLN A 204 4.22 11.84 -3.66
N VAL A 205 5.51 11.50 -3.64
CA VAL A 205 6.57 12.46 -3.98
C VAL A 205 6.47 12.84 -5.46
N SER A 206 6.36 14.14 -5.71
CA SER A 206 6.28 14.76 -7.03
C SER A 206 7.35 15.84 -7.16
N THR A 207 7.94 15.92 -8.34
CA THR A 207 8.88 16.99 -8.73
C THR A 207 8.30 17.84 -9.86
N ARG A 208 6.97 17.89 -10.03
CA ARG A 208 6.35 18.57 -11.18
C ARG A 208 6.16 20.08 -11.00
N ARG A 209 6.43 20.62 -9.82
CA ARG A 209 6.12 22.02 -9.47
C ARG A 209 7.40 22.85 -9.32
N ALA A 210 7.27 24.14 -9.57
CA ALA A 210 8.30 25.12 -9.25
C ALA A 210 8.06 25.72 -7.85
N SER A 211 9.09 26.33 -7.27
CA SER A 211 8.98 27.16 -6.07
C SER A 211 9.28 28.63 -6.38
N ALA A 212 8.77 29.52 -5.53
CA ALA A 212 8.90 30.97 -5.70
C ALA A 212 10.34 31.49 -5.63
N ASP A 213 11.29 30.70 -5.10
CA ASP A 213 12.73 30.98 -5.15
C ASP A 213 13.39 30.63 -6.50
N GLY A 214 12.60 30.24 -7.50
CA GLY A 214 13.06 29.94 -8.86
C GLY A 214 13.49 28.49 -9.08
N MET A 215 13.44 27.64 -8.04
CA MET A 215 13.79 26.23 -8.19
C MET A 215 12.75 25.49 -9.03
N GLN A 216 13.19 24.93 -10.15
CA GLN A 216 12.40 24.01 -10.97
C GLN A 216 12.47 22.59 -10.39
N ASN A 217 11.48 21.77 -10.73
CA ASN A 217 11.39 20.38 -10.27
C ASN A 217 11.44 20.19 -8.74
N THR A 218 10.73 21.05 -8.02
CA THR A 218 10.71 21.10 -6.56
C THR A 218 10.17 19.78 -5.97
N PRO A 219 10.91 19.09 -5.09
CA PRO A 219 10.46 17.83 -4.48
C PRO A 219 9.42 18.09 -3.39
N LEU A 220 8.18 17.67 -3.63
CA LEU A 220 7.04 17.87 -2.73
C LEU A 220 6.26 16.55 -2.56
N ILE A 221 5.77 16.28 -1.37
CA ILE A 221 4.74 15.26 -1.09
C ILE A 221 3.41 15.85 -1.56
N SER A 222 2.76 15.23 -2.56
CA SER A 222 1.58 15.76 -3.24
C SER A 222 0.46 14.74 -3.32
N SER A 223 -0.79 15.17 -3.09
CA SER A 223 -2.00 14.35 -3.31
C SER A 223 -2.44 14.31 -4.78
N PHE A 224 -1.97 15.24 -5.60
CA PHE A 224 -2.38 15.40 -7.01
C PHE A 224 -2.05 14.22 -7.95
N PRO A 225 -0.89 13.52 -7.87
CA PRO A 225 -0.48 12.54 -8.89
C PRO A 225 -1.45 11.37 -9.12
N LYS A 226 -2.26 11.02 -8.11
CA LYS A 226 -3.23 9.91 -8.17
C LYS A 226 -4.68 10.35 -8.46
N GLY A 227 -4.87 11.63 -8.80
CA GLY A 227 -6.17 12.25 -9.05
C GLY A 227 -6.65 13.12 -7.89
N GLU A 228 -7.45 14.14 -8.20
CA GLU A 228 -7.89 15.20 -7.27
C GLU A 228 -9.06 14.79 -6.36
N GLN A 229 -9.65 13.61 -6.55
CA GLN A 229 -10.80 13.17 -5.74
C GLN A 229 -10.39 12.31 -4.52
N ARG A 230 -9.11 11.93 -4.44
CA ARG A 230 -8.65 11.05 -3.36
C ARG A 230 -8.25 11.88 -2.14
N ILE A 231 -8.86 11.57 -1.02
CA ILE A 231 -8.67 12.27 0.25
C ILE A 231 -7.91 11.42 1.26
N GLY A 232 -7.28 12.06 2.23
CA GLY A 232 -6.43 11.37 3.20
C GLY A 232 -5.68 12.28 4.15
N ILE A 233 -5.06 11.66 5.14
CA ILE A 233 -4.16 12.33 6.09
C ILE A 233 -2.81 11.63 6.01
N TYR A 234 -1.74 12.38 5.76
CA TYR A 234 -0.37 11.87 5.84
C TYR A 234 0.31 12.45 7.07
N ARG A 235 0.60 11.58 8.04
CA ARG A 235 1.11 11.97 9.35
C ARG A 235 2.56 11.54 9.53
N SER A 236 3.43 12.46 9.96
CA SER A 236 4.81 12.12 10.33
C SER A 236 4.87 11.42 11.70
N GLU A 237 5.92 10.64 11.95
CA GLU A 237 6.31 10.33 13.33
C GLU A 237 6.65 11.62 14.08
N PRO A 238 6.51 11.66 15.42
CA PRO A 238 6.79 12.88 16.13
C PRO A 238 8.29 13.15 16.26
N PHE A 239 8.67 14.42 16.10
CA PHE A 239 10.02 14.95 16.06
C PHE A 239 10.16 16.16 17.00
N ALA A 240 11.39 16.57 17.29
CA ALA A 240 11.65 17.78 18.06
C ALA A 240 11.45 19.02 17.16
N LEU A 241 10.54 19.93 17.53
CA LEU A 241 10.31 21.17 16.79
C LEU A 241 11.54 22.08 16.92
N PRO A 242 12.26 22.40 15.82
CA PRO A 242 13.35 23.37 15.89
C PRO A 242 12.84 24.76 16.27
N GLN A 243 13.75 25.65 16.67
CA GLN A 243 13.43 27.06 16.91
C GLN A 243 12.85 27.70 15.64
N ASP A 244 13.47 27.47 14.48
CA ASP A 244 12.96 27.93 13.19
C ASP A 244 12.51 26.73 12.35
N PHE A 245 11.20 26.64 12.14
CA PHE A 245 10.60 25.65 11.29
C PHE A 245 10.14 26.29 9.99
N SER A 246 10.51 25.71 8.85
CA SER A 246 10.07 26.18 7.54
C SER A 246 9.78 25.04 6.59
N PHE A 247 8.94 25.30 5.59
CA PHE A 247 8.62 24.38 4.51
C PHE A 247 8.00 25.13 3.34
N TRP A 248 7.89 24.44 2.21
CA TRP A 248 7.31 24.96 0.98
C TRP A 248 5.97 24.28 0.70
N MET A 249 4.97 25.04 0.27
CA MET A 249 3.64 24.51 -0.03
C MET A 249 2.99 25.19 -1.25
N CYS A 250 2.34 24.39 -2.10
CA CYS A 250 1.42 24.82 -3.14
C CYS A 250 0.14 23.97 -3.11
N GLY A 251 -0.84 24.35 -3.92
CA GLY A 251 -2.12 23.69 -4.03
C GLY A 251 -3.30 24.64 -3.83
N HIS A 252 -4.47 24.05 -3.71
CA HIS A 252 -5.75 24.76 -3.75
C HIS A 252 -6.70 24.29 -2.65
N GLN A 253 -7.76 25.07 -2.47
CA GLN A 253 -8.83 24.87 -1.50
C GLN A 253 -10.18 25.14 -2.20
N GLY A 254 -10.39 24.45 -3.31
CA GLY A 254 -11.52 24.65 -4.20
C GLY A 254 -11.28 25.74 -5.25
N PHE A 255 -12.21 25.82 -6.20
CA PHE A 255 -12.17 26.68 -7.38
C PHE A 255 -11.81 28.13 -7.08
N PRO A 256 -10.80 28.74 -7.73
CA PRO A 256 -10.30 30.09 -7.44
C PRO A 256 -11.36 31.18 -7.31
N GLN A 257 -12.49 31.04 -8.02
CA GLN A 257 -13.60 32.00 -8.01
C GLN A 257 -14.55 31.86 -6.81
N LYS A 258 -14.50 30.73 -6.09
CA LYS A 258 -15.30 30.45 -4.89
C LYS A 258 -14.50 30.75 -3.62
N GLU A 259 -15.20 30.93 -2.50
CA GLU A 259 -14.57 31.01 -1.18
C GLU A 259 -13.80 29.72 -0.87
N ALA A 260 -12.66 29.88 -0.20
CA ALA A 260 -11.83 28.76 0.22
C ALA A 260 -12.51 28.00 1.36
N HIS A 261 -12.87 26.73 1.13
CA HIS A 261 -13.59 25.91 2.12
C HIS A 261 -12.68 25.27 3.19
N LYS A 262 -11.36 25.53 3.14
CA LYS A 262 -10.37 25.13 4.17
C LYS A 262 -10.32 23.62 4.48
N ARG A 263 -10.69 22.77 3.53
CA ARG A 263 -10.64 21.29 3.69
C ARG A 263 -9.24 20.72 3.55
N ASN A 264 -8.39 21.37 2.77
CA ASN A 264 -6.98 21.01 2.59
C ASN A 264 -6.10 21.86 3.50
N TYR A 265 -5.21 21.24 4.27
CA TYR A 265 -4.33 21.98 5.19
C TYR A 265 -3.11 21.18 5.62
N VAL A 266 -2.11 21.89 6.13
CA VAL A 266 -0.98 21.32 6.86
C VAL A 266 -1.12 21.73 8.32
N ARG A 267 -1.02 20.78 9.23
CA ARG A 267 -1.21 21.03 10.66
C ARG A 267 -0.07 20.46 11.49
N LEU A 268 0.52 21.31 12.32
CA LEU A 268 1.47 20.90 13.34
C LEU A 268 0.70 20.64 14.64
N ARG A 269 0.85 19.44 15.23
CA ARG A 269 0.18 19.08 16.48
C ARG A 269 1.18 18.66 17.54
N ASP A 270 0.84 18.96 18.78
CA ASP A 270 1.60 18.52 19.94
C ASP A 270 1.57 17.00 20.06
N ALA A 271 2.72 16.38 20.28
CA ALA A 271 2.80 14.92 20.32
C ALA A 271 2.15 14.31 21.58
N GLY A 272 2.06 15.06 22.69
CA GLY A 272 1.45 14.57 23.92
C GLY A 272 -0.03 14.92 24.02
N THR A 273 -0.38 16.19 23.81
CA THR A 273 -1.77 16.67 23.98
C THR A 273 -2.61 16.52 22.72
N HIS A 274 -1.99 16.26 21.56
CA HIS A 274 -2.64 16.29 20.23
C HIS A 274 -3.31 17.64 19.92
N SER A 275 -3.06 18.69 20.68
CA SER A 275 -3.59 20.02 20.39
C SER A 275 -2.93 20.59 19.13
N ALA A 276 -3.69 21.36 18.35
CA ALA A 276 -3.14 22.05 17.20
C ALA A 276 -2.19 23.16 17.67
N VAL A 277 -0.94 23.10 17.21
CA VAL A 277 0.07 24.15 17.44
C VAL A 277 -0.10 25.25 16.41
N GLN A 278 -0.16 24.86 15.14
CA GLN A 278 -0.30 25.76 14.01
C GLN A 278 -0.96 25.03 12.84
N THR A 279 -1.79 25.74 12.09
CA THR A 279 -2.43 25.21 10.87
C THR A 279 -2.18 26.19 9.72
N TRP A 280 -1.72 25.66 8.58
CA TRP A 280 -1.53 26.40 7.34
C TRP A 280 -2.42 25.86 6.25
N TYR A 281 -2.78 26.74 5.33
CA TYR A 281 -3.69 26.46 4.23
C TYR A 281 -2.97 26.69 2.91
N PRO A 282 -3.13 25.81 1.90
CA PRO A 282 -2.47 25.99 0.62
C PRO A 282 -2.85 27.34 -0.03
N PRO A 283 -1.89 27.99 -0.71
CA PRO A 283 -2.01 29.39 -1.13
C PRO A 283 -2.92 29.64 -2.34
N ARG A 284 -3.63 28.62 -2.85
CA ARG A 284 -4.39 28.65 -4.11
C ARG A 284 -3.49 29.01 -5.31
N ASN A 285 -2.32 28.39 -5.34
CA ASN A 285 -1.27 28.64 -6.32
C ASN A 285 -0.54 27.34 -6.62
N ASP A 286 -0.17 27.13 -7.89
CA ASP A 286 0.58 25.95 -8.35
C ASP A 286 2.08 26.05 -8.01
N THR A 287 2.58 27.28 -7.83
CA THR A 287 3.96 27.57 -7.45
C THR A 287 4.10 27.55 -5.93
N ALA A 288 5.02 26.72 -5.43
CA ALA A 288 5.22 26.56 -4.00
C ALA A 288 5.74 27.85 -3.34
N GLN A 289 5.12 28.21 -2.21
CA GLN A 289 5.45 29.38 -1.40
C GLN A 289 6.10 28.93 -0.09
N LEU A 290 6.98 29.77 0.47
CA LEU A 290 7.65 29.50 1.75
C LEU A 290 6.73 29.82 2.92
N PHE A 291 6.64 28.90 3.88
CA PHE A 291 5.96 29.06 5.15
C PHE A 291 6.97 28.91 6.29
N GLN A 292 6.85 29.73 7.33
CA GLN A 292 7.78 29.77 8.47
C GLN A 292 7.03 29.87 9.80
N LEU A 293 7.63 29.31 10.84
CA LEU A 293 7.20 29.40 12.23
C LEU A 293 8.43 29.47 13.13
N THR A 294 8.47 30.51 13.96
CA THR A 294 9.43 30.61 15.06
C THR A 294 8.77 30.05 16.32
N ASN A 295 9.46 29.13 16.98
CA ASN A 295 9.00 28.41 18.17
C ASN A 295 9.83 28.81 19.39
N ASP A 296 9.17 29.34 20.40
CA ASP A 296 9.80 29.81 21.65
C ASP A 296 9.97 28.71 22.71
N ALA A 297 9.54 27.46 22.41
CA ALA A 297 9.63 26.31 23.32
C ALA A 297 10.63 25.25 22.79
N PRO A 298 11.95 25.41 23.01
CA PRO A 298 12.99 24.52 22.51
C PRO A 298 12.98 23.19 23.29
N SER A 299 12.12 22.25 22.85
CA SER A 299 12.02 20.84 23.28
C SER A 299 10.64 20.25 23.00
N ARG A 300 9.67 21.06 22.55
CA ARG A 300 8.33 20.59 22.21
C ARG A 300 8.40 19.48 21.14
N ARG A 301 7.91 18.29 21.48
CA ARG A 301 7.72 17.22 20.50
C ARG A 301 6.40 17.41 19.76
N VAL A 302 6.46 17.35 18.45
CA VAL A 302 5.33 17.59 17.55
C VAL A 302 5.31 16.56 16.43
N TYR A 303 4.17 16.38 15.78
CA TYR A 303 4.07 15.70 14.50
C TYR A 303 3.36 16.60 13.48
N LEU A 304 3.62 16.36 12.20
CA LEU A 304 2.99 17.08 11.10
C LEU A 304 1.90 16.22 10.46
N GLU A 305 0.79 16.84 10.09
CA GLU A 305 -0.26 16.25 9.27
C GLU A 305 -0.38 17.05 7.96
N ILE A 306 -0.33 16.35 6.83
CA ILE A 306 -0.73 16.87 5.53
C ILE A 306 -2.13 16.30 5.26
N VAL A 307 -3.13 17.16 5.13
CA VAL A 307 -4.53 16.76 5.00
C VAL A 307 -5.06 17.21 3.66
N ASP A 308 -5.50 16.24 2.87
CA ASP A 308 -6.36 16.45 1.71
C ASP A 308 -7.76 15.96 2.09
N GLY A 309 -8.69 16.88 2.20
CA GLY A 309 -10.09 16.60 2.57
C GLY A 309 -11.06 17.08 1.51
N ASP A 310 -10.56 17.42 0.32
CA ASP A 310 -11.35 17.98 -0.75
C ASP A 310 -11.66 16.91 -1.80
N THR A 311 -12.94 16.70 -2.08
CA THR A 311 -13.44 15.69 -3.03
C THR A 311 -13.94 16.33 -4.32
N GLU A 312 -13.75 17.65 -4.49
CA GLU A 312 -14.13 18.34 -5.73
C GLU A 312 -13.34 17.79 -6.93
N THR A 313 -13.90 17.93 -8.13
CA THR A 313 -13.29 17.35 -9.34
C THR A 313 -12.08 18.12 -9.86
N ALA A 314 -11.80 19.29 -9.31
CA ALA A 314 -10.70 20.18 -9.69
C ALA A 314 -10.33 21.10 -8.53
N TYR A 315 -9.06 21.53 -8.50
CA TYR A 315 -8.55 22.43 -7.45
C TYR A 315 -8.66 21.83 -6.03
N ALA A 316 -8.69 20.50 -5.95
CA ALA A 316 -8.79 19.69 -4.75
C ALA A 316 -7.46 18.95 -4.53
N TRP A 317 -6.40 19.69 -4.23
CA TRP A 317 -5.10 19.09 -3.95
C TRP A 317 -4.17 20.02 -3.17
N LEU A 318 -3.15 19.43 -2.54
CA LEU A 318 -2.02 20.15 -1.97
C LEU A 318 -0.68 19.43 -2.19
N ALA A 319 0.41 20.18 -2.13
CA ALA A 319 1.77 19.64 -2.17
C ALA A 319 2.69 20.38 -1.21
N VAL A 320 3.49 19.63 -0.44
CA VAL A 320 4.29 20.17 0.67
C VAL A 320 5.66 19.50 0.71
N GLY A 321 6.73 20.25 0.97
CA GLY A 321 8.08 19.67 1.04
C GLY A 321 9.13 20.70 1.39
N ARG A 322 10.41 20.36 1.18
CA ARG A 322 11.56 21.21 1.52
C ARG A 322 11.49 21.72 2.97
N PHE A 323 11.14 20.83 3.88
CA PHE A 323 11.10 21.08 5.32
C PHE A 323 12.51 21.41 5.84
N SER A 324 12.63 22.35 6.77
CA SER A 324 13.90 22.66 7.45
C SER A 324 14.43 21.46 8.25
N VAL A 325 13.54 20.56 8.69
CA VAL A 325 13.90 19.28 9.30
C VAL A 325 14.19 18.26 8.19
N ALA A 326 15.47 17.99 7.96
CA ALA A 326 15.94 17.11 6.87
C ALA A 326 15.21 15.76 6.81
N GLY A 327 14.96 15.13 7.96
CA GLY A 327 14.30 13.82 8.05
C GLY A 327 12.84 13.80 7.59
N LEU A 328 12.15 14.94 7.54
CA LEU A 328 10.77 15.03 7.02
C LEU A 328 10.70 14.98 5.49
N ASN A 329 11.80 15.31 4.82
CA ASN A 329 11.82 15.36 3.37
C ASN A 329 11.94 13.95 2.77
N PRO A 330 11.24 13.67 1.65
CA PRO A 330 11.43 12.44 0.93
C PRO A 330 12.87 12.37 0.40
N ASP A 331 13.52 11.22 0.56
CA ASP A 331 14.82 10.97 -0.04
C ASP A 331 14.65 10.34 -1.43
N GLY A 332 15.51 10.74 -2.38
CA GLY A 332 15.56 10.10 -3.71
C GLY A 332 15.84 8.59 -3.62
N ARG A 333 16.51 8.18 -2.53
CA ARG A 333 16.80 6.78 -2.21
C ARG A 333 15.54 5.94 -2.00
N SER A 334 14.52 6.40 -1.25
CA SER A 334 13.27 5.61 -1.08
C SER A 334 12.58 5.31 -2.41
N ARG A 335 12.58 6.27 -3.35
CA ARG A 335 12.00 6.03 -4.68
C ARG A 335 12.80 5.00 -5.48
N GLN A 336 14.13 5.08 -5.42
CA GLN A 336 15.01 4.09 -6.06
C GLN A 336 14.85 2.70 -5.42
N GLU A 337 14.73 2.64 -4.09
CA GLU A 337 14.45 1.42 -3.33
C GLU A 337 13.10 0.81 -3.74
N LEU A 338 12.03 1.60 -3.80
CA LEU A 338 10.71 1.12 -4.24
C LEU A 338 10.73 0.57 -5.67
N ASN A 339 11.37 1.27 -6.61
CA ASN A 339 11.52 0.77 -7.98
C ASN A 339 12.31 -0.55 -8.02
N ALA A 340 13.38 -0.66 -7.22
CA ALA A 340 14.19 -1.87 -7.13
C ALA A 340 13.42 -3.04 -6.50
N ILE A 341 12.68 -2.79 -5.41
CA ILE A 341 11.81 -3.76 -4.75
C ILE A 341 10.74 -4.27 -5.72
N GLU A 342 10.08 -3.36 -6.45
CA GLU A 342 9.09 -3.71 -7.46
C GLU A 342 9.71 -4.65 -8.50
N LEU A 343 10.89 -4.33 -9.05
CA LEU A 343 11.59 -5.21 -9.98
C LEU A 343 11.93 -6.58 -9.38
N ILE A 344 12.43 -6.63 -8.14
CA ILE A 344 12.78 -7.88 -7.45
C ILE A 344 11.55 -8.79 -7.34
N ARG A 345 10.41 -8.23 -6.89
CA ARG A 345 9.15 -8.97 -6.73
C ARG A 345 8.61 -9.44 -8.08
N ASP A 346 8.50 -8.51 -9.01
CA ASP A 346 7.82 -8.68 -10.28
C ASP A 346 8.53 -9.67 -11.21
N LEU A 347 9.87 -9.65 -11.18
CA LEU A 347 10.72 -10.56 -11.95
C LEU A 347 11.18 -11.78 -11.13
N ARG A 348 10.69 -11.93 -9.88
CA ARG A 348 11.00 -13.03 -8.97
C ARG A 348 12.51 -13.26 -8.81
N LEU A 349 13.27 -12.18 -8.59
CA LEU A 349 14.73 -12.22 -8.43
C LEU A 349 15.11 -12.74 -7.03
N THR A 350 14.88 -14.03 -6.79
CA THR A 350 15.05 -14.67 -5.47
C THR A 350 16.49 -14.57 -4.93
N GLN A 351 17.49 -14.47 -5.82
CA GLN A 351 18.89 -14.22 -5.44
C GLN A 351 19.09 -12.89 -4.69
N LEU A 352 18.14 -11.96 -4.78
CA LEU A 352 18.18 -10.65 -4.12
C LEU A 352 17.39 -10.59 -2.81
N LYS A 353 16.87 -11.72 -2.29
CA LYS A 353 16.18 -11.75 -0.98
C LYS A 353 17.01 -11.13 0.15
N ASN A 354 18.33 -11.36 0.17
CA ASN A 354 19.21 -10.74 1.17
C ASN A 354 19.32 -9.21 1.04
N VAL A 355 19.12 -8.66 -0.16
CA VAL A 355 19.08 -7.20 -0.36
C VAL A 355 17.79 -6.65 0.23
N LEU A 356 16.65 -7.32 0.05
CA LEU A 356 15.37 -6.93 0.67
C LEU A 356 15.48 -6.92 2.20
N VAL A 357 16.17 -7.89 2.80
CA VAL A 357 16.45 -7.90 4.25
C VAL A 357 17.26 -6.67 4.68
N GLN A 358 18.28 -6.28 3.91
CA GLN A 358 19.04 -5.07 4.21
C GLN A 358 18.17 -3.81 4.07
N ILE A 359 17.27 -3.73 3.09
CA ILE A 359 16.34 -2.60 2.95
C ILE A 359 15.40 -2.55 4.16
N MET A 360 14.83 -3.67 4.59
CA MET A 360 13.98 -3.75 5.78
C MET A 360 14.69 -3.27 7.07
N GLN A 361 16.00 -3.45 7.15
CA GLN A 361 16.81 -3.06 8.32
C GLN A 361 17.32 -1.62 8.28
N GLN A 362 17.59 -1.08 7.07
CA GLN A 362 18.24 0.21 6.89
C GLN A 362 17.27 1.32 6.47
N SER A 363 16.14 1.00 5.84
CA SER A 363 15.21 2.02 5.37
C SER A 363 14.48 2.65 6.56
N GLY A 364 14.36 3.97 6.55
CA GLY A 364 13.60 4.72 7.56
C GLY A 364 12.16 4.98 7.14
N SER A 365 11.76 4.52 5.95
CA SER A 365 10.43 4.67 5.39
C SER A 365 9.60 3.40 5.65
N ARG A 366 8.51 3.53 6.43
CA ARG A 366 7.54 2.44 6.65
C ARG A 366 7.08 1.81 5.34
N THR A 367 6.79 2.63 4.33
CA THR A 367 6.30 2.17 3.02
C THR A 367 7.34 1.34 2.28
N THR A 368 8.61 1.73 2.35
CA THR A 368 9.70 0.99 1.71
C THR A 368 9.99 -0.31 2.45
N VAL A 369 9.96 -0.31 3.79
CA VAL A 369 10.08 -1.52 4.61
C VAL A 369 8.94 -2.50 4.29
N ALA A 370 7.70 -2.02 4.21
CA ALA A 370 6.56 -2.86 3.89
C ALA A 370 6.64 -3.46 2.49
N ALA A 371 6.97 -2.65 1.48
CA ALA A 371 7.18 -3.14 0.12
C ALA A 371 8.30 -4.19 0.07
N ALA A 372 9.40 -3.99 0.79
CA ALA A 372 10.51 -4.95 0.84
C ALA A 372 10.11 -6.26 1.53
N ALA A 373 9.33 -6.17 2.60
CA ALA A 373 8.79 -7.33 3.31
C ALA A 373 7.82 -8.14 2.42
N GLU A 374 6.91 -7.47 1.72
CA GLU A 374 5.96 -8.10 0.80
C GLU A 374 6.68 -8.76 -0.38
N ALA A 375 7.67 -8.08 -0.97
CA ALA A 375 8.50 -8.64 -2.03
C ALA A 375 9.30 -9.86 -1.55
N TRP A 376 9.76 -9.85 -0.30
CA TRP A 376 10.52 -10.97 0.28
C TRP A 376 9.61 -12.18 0.48
N ALA A 377 8.39 -11.96 1.00
CA ALA A 377 7.43 -13.00 1.33
C ALA A 377 6.54 -13.46 0.16
N ALA A 378 6.68 -12.87 -1.04
CA ALA A 378 5.77 -13.08 -2.16
C ALA A 378 5.60 -14.57 -2.56
N GLU A 379 6.66 -15.37 -2.42
CA GLU A 379 6.67 -16.81 -2.74
C GLU A 379 6.75 -17.70 -1.48
N ASP A 380 6.58 -17.11 -0.30
CA ASP A 380 6.65 -17.78 0.99
C ASP A 380 5.25 -18.19 1.51
N SER A 381 5.14 -18.72 2.73
CA SER A 381 3.85 -19.16 3.30
C SER A 381 2.84 -18.01 3.49
N ALA A 382 1.53 -18.31 3.55
CA ALA A 382 0.50 -17.34 3.90
C ALA A 382 0.79 -16.60 5.22
N VAL A 383 1.38 -17.29 6.19
CA VAL A 383 1.81 -16.69 7.47
C VAL A 383 2.87 -15.61 7.23
N GLN A 384 3.89 -15.88 6.40
CA GLN A 384 4.92 -14.88 6.07
C GLN A 384 4.36 -13.73 5.25
N ARG A 385 3.43 -13.97 4.31
CA ARG A 385 2.74 -12.91 3.56
C ARG A 385 1.91 -12.00 4.48
N SER A 386 1.17 -12.59 5.41
CA SER A 386 0.39 -11.82 6.41
C SER A 386 1.31 -11.02 7.33
N LEU A 387 2.42 -11.61 7.79
CA LEU A 387 3.40 -10.92 8.61
C LEU A 387 4.09 -9.77 7.86
N ALA A 388 4.33 -9.93 6.56
CA ALA A 388 4.86 -8.88 5.70
C ALA A 388 3.86 -7.73 5.58
N ALA A 389 2.59 -8.02 5.30
CA ALA A 389 1.53 -7.02 5.28
C ALA A 389 1.37 -6.29 6.63
N ALA A 390 1.64 -6.99 7.75
CA ALA A 390 1.57 -6.44 9.10
C ALA A 390 2.57 -5.29 9.36
N THR A 391 3.67 -5.21 8.60
CA THR A 391 4.62 -4.08 8.66
C THR A 391 4.00 -2.74 8.25
N SER A 392 2.87 -2.77 7.53
CA SER A 392 2.15 -1.58 7.06
C SER A 392 1.06 -1.09 8.02
N VAL A 393 0.73 -1.86 9.07
CA VAL A 393 -0.33 -1.51 10.04
C VAL A 393 0.01 -0.20 10.74
N ALA A 394 -0.92 0.73 10.78
CA ALA A 394 -0.68 2.10 11.25
C ALA A 394 -0.27 2.17 12.73
N ALA A 395 -0.82 1.27 13.55
CA ALA A 395 -0.54 1.18 14.99
C ALA A 395 0.84 0.57 15.32
N VAL A 396 1.49 -0.11 14.35
CA VAL A 396 2.80 -0.74 14.56
C VAL A 396 3.88 0.33 14.62
N ASP A 397 4.62 0.47 15.70
CA ASP A 397 5.75 1.43 15.76
C ASP A 397 7.02 0.90 15.08
N SER A 398 8.08 1.72 14.99
CA SER A 398 9.35 1.32 14.35
C SER A 398 10.12 0.20 15.08
N THR A 399 9.87 -0.02 16.36
CA THR A 399 10.44 -1.15 17.12
C THR A 399 9.69 -2.42 16.81
N GLN A 400 8.36 -2.38 16.85
CA GLN A 400 7.49 -3.49 16.44
C GLN A 400 7.73 -3.86 14.97
N GLN A 401 7.85 -2.88 14.07
CA GLN A 401 8.15 -3.13 12.66
C GLN A 401 9.47 -3.90 12.49
N ARG A 402 10.52 -3.56 13.27
CA ARG A 402 11.78 -4.30 13.24
C ARG A 402 11.62 -5.74 13.77
N LEU A 403 10.83 -5.95 14.82
CA LEU A 403 10.53 -7.29 15.35
C LEU A 403 9.76 -8.14 14.34
N ILE A 404 8.82 -7.54 13.60
CA ILE A 404 8.10 -8.18 12.49
C ILE A 404 9.09 -8.59 11.40
N CYS A 405 9.95 -7.68 10.95
CA CYS A 405 10.97 -7.96 9.93
C CYS A 405 11.97 -9.04 10.36
N GLN A 406 12.33 -9.11 11.64
CA GLN A 406 13.13 -10.20 12.19
C GLN A 406 12.37 -11.53 12.20
N SER A 407 11.08 -11.49 12.53
CA SER A 407 10.22 -12.69 12.60
C SER A 407 9.90 -13.25 11.21
N LEU A 408 9.90 -12.41 10.17
CA LEU A 408 9.77 -12.84 8.77
C LEU A 408 10.88 -13.82 8.38
N THR A 409 12.10 -13.59 8.86
CA THR A 409 13.27 -14.39 8.49
C THR A 409 13.61 -15.50 9.50
N SER A 410 13.05 -15.48 10.71
CA SER A 410 13.35 -16.45 11.78
C SER A 410 12.39 -17.66 11.90
N GLY A 411 11.30 -17.68 11.12
CA GLY A 411 10.41 -18.84 10.97
C GLY A 411 8.98 -18.65 11.52
N ALA A 412 8.05 -19.52 11.08
CA ALA A 412 6.60 -19.34 11.22
C ALA A 412 6.10 -19.17 12.67
N LYS A 413 6.63 -19.92 13.64
CA LYS A 413 6.18 -19.85 15.05
C LYS A 413 6.34 -18.47 15.68
N GLN A 414 7.49 -17.83 15.43
CA GLN A 414 7.75 -16.48 15.96
C GLN A 414 6.87 -15.45 15.24
N GLY A 415 6.61 -15.66 13.95
CA GLY A 415 5.66 -14.88 13.15
C GLY A 415 4.23 -14.92 13.68
N ILE A 416 3.71 -16.09 14.08
CA ILE A 416 2.35 -16.23 14.63
C ILE A 416 2.18 -15.37 15.89
N LYS A 417 3.17 -15.38 16.80
CA LYS A 417 3.10 -14.56 18.02
C LYS A 417 3.05 -13.06 17.70
N GLN A 418 3.79 -12.60 16.68
CA GLN A 418 3.71 -11.21 16.24
C GLN A 418 2.33 -10.89 15.63
N LEU A 419 1.79 -11.79 14.80
CA LEU A 419 0.46 -11.63 14.23
C LEU A 419 -0.64 -11.55 15.30
N GLN A 420 -0.56 -12.36 16.36
CA GLN A 420 -1.49 -12.30 17.51
C GLN A 420 -1.53 -10.90 18.13
N GLU A 421 -0.37 -10.28 18.35
CA GLU A 421 -0.30 -8.95 18.94
C GLU A 421 -0.73 -7.85 17.96
N ILE A 422 -0.38 -7.97 16.68
CA ILE A 422 -0.72 -6.96 15.67
C ILE A 422 -2.20 -6.99 15.33
N MET A 423 -2.84 -8.16 15.25
CA MET A 423 -4.28 -8.25 15.00
C MET A 423 -5.07 -7.49 16.07
N LYS A 424 -4.68 -7.55 17.34
CA LYS A 424 -5.33 -6.77 18.42
C LYS A 424 -5.26 -5.25 18.21
N LEU A 425 -4.18 -4.77 17.58
CA LEU A 425 -3.91 -3.35 17.31
C LEU A 425 -4.49 -2.88 15.98
N ALA A 426 -4.60 -3.77 15.00
CA ALA A 426 -5.09 -3.50 13.66
C ALA A 426 -6.58 -3.12 13.66
N THR A 427 -6.92 -2.09 12.89
CA THR A 427 -8.32 -1.70 12.57
C THR A 427 -9.05 -2.81 11.81
N ALA A 428 -10.37 -2.71 11.69
CA ALA A 428 -11.15 -3.72 10.96
C ALA A 428 -10.66 -3.94 9.51
N GLY A 429 -10.37 -2.86 8.77
CA GLY A 429 -9.85 -2.94 7.40
C GLY A 429 -8.43 -3.53 7.33
N GLU A 430 -7.59 -3.24 8.32
CA GLU A 430 -6.25 -3.84 8.41
C GLU A 430 -6.33 -5.32 8.77
N GLN A 431 -7.17 -5.72 9.73
CA GLN A 431 -7.42 -7.12 10.07
C GLN A 431 -7.91 -7.91 8.85
N ARG A 432 -8.85 -7.34 8.07
CA ARG A 432 -9.33 -7.94 6.80
C ARG A 432 -8.18 -8.25 5.85
N ARG A 433 -7.32 -7.27 5.58
CA ARG A 433 -6.15 -7.46 4.70
C ARG A 433 -5.19 -8.54 5.20
N LEU A 434 -4.91 -8.57 6.50
CA LEU A 434 -4.04 -9.58 7.12
C LEU A 434 -4.68 -10.98 7.06
N ALA A 435 -6.00 -11.05 7.24
CA ALA A 435 -6.78 -12.28 7.19
C ALA A 435 -6.91 -12.84 5.77
N GLU A 436 -7.11 -11.99 4.76
CA GLU A 436 -7.06 -12.39 3.34
C GLU A 436 -5.71 -13.01 2.97
N ALA A 437 -4.60 -12.43 3.45
CA ALA A 437 -3.28 -13.00 3.25
C ALA A 437 -3.11 -14.37 3.93
N LEU A 438 -3.70 -14.58 5.11
CA LEU A 438 -3.71 -15.87 5.83
C LEU A 438 -4.60 -16.91 5.15
N ALA A 439 -5.78 -16.52 4.66
CA ALA A 439 -6.74 -17.41 4.03
C ALA A 439 -6.28 -17.95 2.66
N ALA A 440 -5.11 -17.55 2.18
CA ALA A 440 -4.58 -17.95 0.88
C ALA A 440 -4.08 -19.41 0.83
N ASP A 441 -3.81 -20.06 1.96
CA ASP A 441 -3.47 -21.50 2.02
C ASP A 441 -3.97 -22.17 3.31
N LYS A 442 -3.91 -23.51 3.37
CA LYS A 442 -4.45 -24.29 4.50
C LYS A 442 -3.78 -23.98 5.83
N GLU A 443 -2.46 -23.76 5.84
CA GLU A 443 -1.71 -23.47 7.08
C GLU A 443 -2.11 -22.10 7.63
N GLY A 444 -2.16 -21.09 6.75
CA GLY A 444 -2.61 -19.76 7.12
C GLY A 444 -4.07 -19.70 7.54
N ALA A 445 -4.97 -20.43 6.87
CA ALA A 445 -6.39 -20.53 7.25
C ALA A 445 -6.55 -21.14 8.66
N ALA A 446 -5.80 -22.19 8.98
CA ALA A 446 -5.81 -22.77 10.33
C ALA A 446 -5.35 -21.77 11.40
N VAL A 447 -4.32 -20.96 11.09
CA VAL A 447 -3.85 -19.86 11.97
C VAL A 447 -4.93 -18.79 12.11
N LEU A 448 -5.57 -18.34 11.02
CA LEU A 448 -6.62 -17.33 11.05
C LEU A 448 -7.82 -17.76 11.89
N LEU A 449 -8.32 -18.99 11.70
CA LEU A 449 -9.41 -19.55 12.50
C LEU A 449 -9.04 -19.55 13.99
N LYS A 450 -7.81 -19.97 14.32
CA LYS A 450 -7.31 -19.95 15.70
C LYS A 450 -7.26 -18.53 16.28
N LEU A 451 -6.81 -17.54 15.50
CA LEU A 451 -6.78 -16.14 15.92
C LEU A 451 -8.21 -15.62 16.23
N MET A 452 -9.21 -16.01 15.45
CA MET A 452 -10.62 -15.62 15.69
C MET A 452 -11.19 -16.32 16.92
N GLU A 453 -10.92 -17.62 17.09
CA GLU A 453 -11.36 -18.41 18.24
C GLU A 453 -10.82 -17.85 19.56
N GLU A 454 -9.53 -17.51 19.58
CA GLU A 454 -8.82 -16.90 20.71
C GLU A 454 -9.18 -15.42 20.93
N GLY A 455 -9.90 -14.80 19.98
CA GLY A 455 -10.32 -13.40 20.07
C GLY A 455 -9.19 -12.40 19.80
N HIS A 456 -8.13 -12.83 19.12
CA HIS A 456 -7.05 -11.96 18.64
C HIS A 456 -7.44 -11.24 17.33
N ALA A 457 -8.34 -11.82 16.55
CA ALA A 457 -8.93 -11.24 15.35
C ALA A 457 -10.47 -11.30 15.41
N ALA A 458 -11.15 -10.42 14.68
CA ALA A 458 -12.60 -10.32 14.73
C ALA A 458 -13.25 -11.54 14.07
N ALA A 459 -14.19 -12.19 14.76
CA ALA A 459 -14.92 -13.33 14.20
C ALA A 459 -15.79 -12.94 12.98
N THR A 460 -16.16 -11.66 12.84
CA THR A 460 -16.86 -11.12 11.66
C THR A 460 -16.03 -11.17 10.38
N LEU A 461 -14.71 -11.38 10.47
CA LEU A 461 -13.86 -11.64 9.29
C LEU A 461 -14.32 -12.89 8.54
N ALA A 462 -14.88 -13.89 9.24
CA ALA A 462 -15.42 -15.09 8.62
C ALA A 462 -16.69 -14.83 7.76
N GLN A 463 -17.32 -13.65 7.89
CA GLN A 463 -18.44 -13.23 7.03
C GLN A 463 -17.97 -12.57 5.71
N GLN A 464 -16.69 -12.20 5.60
CA GLN A 464 -16.17 -11.57 4.40
C GLN A 464 -16.10 -12.59 3.27
N ALA A 465 -16.65 -12.25 2.09
CA ALA A 465 -16.68 -13.15 0.93
C ALA A 465 -15.27 -13.62 0.54
N SER A 466 -14.29 -12.70 0.47
CA SER A 466 -12.91 -13.03 0.11
C SER A 466 -12.27 -14.08 1.02
N ILE A 467 -12.61 -14.09 2.31
CA ILE A 467 -12.07 -15.02 3.31
C ILE A 467 -12.87 -16.32 3.31
N SER A 468 -14.20 -16.24 3.41
CA SER A 468 -15.08 -17.41 3.48
C SER A 468 -15.00 -18.28 2.24
N GLU A 469 -15.01 -17.68 1.04
CA GLU A 469 -14.88 -18.41 -0.23
C GLU A 469 -13.49 -19.07 -0.35
N SER A 470 -12.43 -18.37 0.06
CA SER A 470 -11.06 -18.91 0.03
C SER A 470 -10.91 -20.12 0.95
N ILE A 471 -11.47 -20.07 2.16
CA ILE A 471 -11.45 -21.19 3.11
C ILE A 471 -12.33 -22.34 2.61
N ALA A 472 -13.55 -22.05 2.13
CA ALA A 472 -14.45 -23.07 1.60
C ALA A 472 -13.85 -23.82 0.39
N ALA A 473 -13.12 -23.12 -0.49
CA ALA A 473 -12.42 -23.73 -1.63
C ALA A 473 -11.37 -24.78 -1.21
N MET A 474 -10.93 -24.77 0.05
CA MET A 474 -10.00 -25.78 0.60
C MET A 474 -10.67 -27.13 0.87
N ASN A 475 -12.02 -27.18 0.84
CA ASN A 475 -12.85 -28.37 1.06
C ASN A 475 -12.47 -29.14 2.34
N ASP A 476 -12.38 -28.41 3.46
CA ASP A 476 -11.97 -28.95 4.75
C ASP A 476 -13.11 -28.85 5.76
N GLY A 477 -13.76 -29.98 6.05
CA GLY A 477 -14.96 -30.00 6.89
C GLY A 477 -14.72 -29.54 8.34
N ASP A 478 -13.49 -29.59 8.84
CA ASP A 478 -13.13 -28.99 10.13
C ASP A 478 -13.25 -27.46 10.07
N PHE A 479 -12.74 -26.85 8.99
CA PHE A 479 -12.79 -25.40 8.82
C PHE A 479 -14.23 -24.90 8.68
N ASP A 480 -15.08 -25.61 7.94
CA ASP A 480 -16.49 -25.27 7.80
C ASP A 480 -17.21 -25.27 9.16
N ASN A 481 -16.95 -26.30 9.98
CA ASN A 481 -17.52 -26.39 11.33
C ASN A 481 -17.02 -25.26 12.24
N ARG A 482 -15.72 -24.92 12.17
CA ARG A 482 -15.13 -23.84 12.95
C ARG A 482 -15.69 -22.47 12.54
N ILE A 483 -15.88 -22.22 11.25
CA ILE A 483 -16.55 -21.02 10.75
C ILE A 483 -18.01 -20.97 11.24
N ALA A 484 -18.78 -22.05 11.06
CA ALA A 484 -20.16 -22.10 11.52
C ALA A 484 -20.26 -21.84 13.03
N ALA A 485 -19.36 -22.43 13.81
CA ALA A 485 -19.25 -22.18 15.23
C ALA A 485 -18.96 -20.70 15.52
N LEU A 486 -18.00 -20.07 14.83
CA LEU A 486 -17.65 -18.65 14.98
C LEU A 486 -18.85 -17.72 14.69
N LEU A 487 -19.63 -18.04 13.65
CA LEU A 487 -20.75 -17.21 13.18
C LEU A 487 -22.01 -17.31 14.06
N ALA A 488 -22.22 -18.42 14.77
CA ALA A 488 -23.47 -18.69 15.51
C ALA A 488 -23.86 -17.62 16.55
N ASP A 489 -22.89 -16.88 17.10
CA ASP A 489 -23.10 -15.91 18.19
C ASP A 489 -22.80 -14.45 17.80
N LEU A 490 -22.54 -14.17 16.51
CA LEU A 490 -22.16 -12.84 16.07
C LEU A 490 -23.34 -11.87 16.11
N PRO A 491 -23.16 -10.64 16.64
CA PRO A 491 -24.15 -9.58 16.49
C PRO A 491 -24.22 -9.12 15.02
N ASP A 492 -25.40 -8.66 14.59
CA ASP A 492 -25.54 -8.00 13.29
C ASP A 492 -24.67 -6.73 13.26
N GLN A 493 -23.74 -6.65 12.31
CA GLN A 493 -23.06 -5.39 12.01
C GLN A 493 -24.04 -4.45 11.31
N SER A 494 -24.66 -3.55 12.06
CA SER A 494 -25.55 -2.54 11.48
C SER A 494 -24.75 -1.47 10.75
N GLU A 495 -25.14 -1.13 9.53
CA GLU A 495 -24.64 0.01 8.76
C GLU A 495 -24.60 1.32 9.59
N GLU A 496 -25.60 1.51 10.46
CA GLU A 496 -25.70 2.61 11.44
C GLU A 496 -24.47 2.72 12.38
N LEU A 497 -23.89 1.59 12.78
CA LEU A 497 -22.72 1.57 13.66
C LEU A 497 -21.46 2.04 12.92
N GLU A 498 -21.28 1.62 11.68
CA GLU A 498 -20.15 2.06 10.85
C GLU A 498 -20.25 3.56 10.53
N GLU A 499 -21.45 4.06 10.23
CA GLU A 499 -21.71 5.50 10.09
C GLU A 499 -21.37 6.27 11.38
N LEU A 500 -21.77 5.75 12.54
CA LEU A 500 -21.47 6.35 13.84
C LEU A 500 -19.97 6.38 14.14
N LEU A 501 -19.26 5.28 13.87
CA LEU A 501 -17.80 5.18 13.98
C LEU A 501 -17.13 6.24 13.08
N GLY A 502 -17.57 6.37 11.83
CA GLY A 502 -17.15 7.43 10.90
C GLY A 502 -17.37 8.82 11.49
N ALA A 503 -18.59 9.13 11.90
CA ALA A 503 -18.99 10.44 12.42
C ALA A 503 -18.17 10.86 13.66
N ARG A 504 -17.90 9.93 14.58
CA ARG A 504 -17.12 10.21 15.81
C ARG A 504 -15.65 10.47 15.51
N ARG A 505 -15.06 9.76 14.55
CA ARG A 505 -13.71 10.04 14.05
C ARG A 505 -13.62 11.43 13.40
N THR A 506 -14.62 11.79 12.59
CA THR A 506 -14.71 13.11 11.94
C THR A 506 -14.80 14.22 12.96
N ASP A 507 -15.67 14.06 13.97
CA ASP A 507 -15.81 15.03 15.05
C ASP A 507 -14.48 15.24 15.79
N PHE A 508 -13.73 14.16 16.08
CA PHE A 508 -12.42 14.24 16.71
C PHE A 508 -11.36 15.00 15.90
N LEU A 509 -11.29 14.78 14.58
CA LEU A 509 -10.27 15.43 13.74
C LEU A 509 -10.62 16.88 13.38
N SER A 510 -11.91 17.22 13.36
CA SER A 510 -12.41 18.54 12.95
C SER A 510 -12.58 19.54 14.09
N LYS A 511 -12.80 19.08 15.33
CA LYS A 511 -13.10 19.96 16.47
C LYS A 511 -12.05 19.87 17.58
N PRO A 512 -11.83 20.95 18.35
CA PRO A 512 -10.90 20.92 19.47
C PRO A 512 -11.36 19.96 20.58
N SER A 513 -10.39 19.36 21.25
CA SER A 513 -10.56 18.38 22.33
C SER A 513 -9.62 18.69 23.49
N LEU A 514 -10.03 18.39 24.72
CA LEU A 514 -9.25 18.61 25.93
C LEU A 514 -9.04 17.30 26.70
N ALA A 515 -7.79 16.81 26.69
CA ALA A 515 -7.42 15.58 27.41
C ALA A 515 -7.69 15.65 28.93
N SER A 516 -7.67 16.84 29.53
CA SER A 516 -8.03 17.02 30.94
C SER A 516 -9.50 16.69 31.20
N ARG A 517 -10.42 17.19 30.36
CA ARG A 517 -11.85 16.84 30.43
C ARG A 517 -12.07 15.35 30.14
N GLY A 518 -11.31 14.80 29.20
CA GLY A 518 -11.32 13.37 28.91
C GLY A 518 -10.93 12.49 30.09
N ALA A 519 -9.98 12.94 30.93
CA ALA A 519 -9.61 12.25 32.16
C ALA A 519 -10.78 12.19 33.16
N ASP A 520 -11.62 13.23 33.22
CA ASP A 520 -12.81 13.25 34.06
C ASP A 520 -13.90 12.30 33.52
N VAL A 521 -14.09 12.27 32.20
CA VAL A 521 -14.99 11.30 31.53
C VAL A 521 -14.54 9.86 31.79
N PHE A 522 -13.23 9.59 31.69
CA PHE A 522 -12.64 8.28 32.00
C PHE A 522 -12.91 7.87 33.45
N LYS A 523 -12.65 8.75 34.42
CA LYS A 523 -12.92 8.47 35.84
C LYS A 523 -14.39 8.16 36.10
N LYS A 524 -15.30 8.87 35.43
CA LYS A 524 -16.75 8.69 35.61
C LYS A 524 -17.27 7.40 34.97
N SER A 525 -16.78 7.05 33.78
CA SER A 525 -17.45 6.07 32.90
C SER A 525 -16.65 4.79 32.66
N CYS A 526 -15.32 4.86 32.73
CA CYS A 526 -14.44 3.76 32.34
C CYS A 526 -13.67 3.16 33.52
N ALA A 527 -13.32 3.99 34.52
CA ALA A 527 -12.50 3.61 35.66
C ALA A 527 -13.14 2.56 36.58
N ILE A 528 -14.44 2.30 36.42
CA ILE A 528 -15.14 1.21 37.11
C ILE A 528 -14.61 -0.18 36.69
N CYS A 529 -14.16 -0.31 35.44
CA CYS A 529 -13.65 -1.58 34.91
C CYS A 529 -12.17 -1.51 34.52
N HIS A 530 -11.71 -0.37 34.00
CA HIS A 530 -10.37 -0.20 33.44
C HIS A 530 -9.46 0.64 34.34
N GLN A 531 -8.15 0.46 34.17
CA GLN A 531 -7.12 1.24 34.82
C GLN A 531 -6.30 2.03 33.80
N VAL A 532 -5.94 3.28 34.13
CA VAL A 532 -4.96 4.11 33.41
C VAL A 532 -4.14 4.88 34.44
N GLY A 533 -2.81 4.82 34.34
CA GLY A 533 -1.90 5.54 35.24
C GLY A 533 -2.14 5.21 36.72
N GLY A 534 -2.53 3.97 37.01
CA GLY A 534 -2.91 3.51 38.36
C GLY A 534 -4.33 3.90 38.82
N VAL A 535 -5.07 4.71 38.07
CA VAL A 535 -6.44 5.13 38.41
C VAL A 535 -7.47 4.18 37.81
N GLY A 536 -8.37 3.65 38.64
CA GLY A 536 -9.46 2.74 38.25
C GLY A 536 -9.32 1.32 38.79
N LYS A 537 -10.07 0.36 38.23
CA LYS A 537 -10.05 -1.05 38.63
C LYS A 537 -9.40 -1.95 37.57
N LYS A 538 -9.02 -3.17 37.96
CA LYS A 538 -8.44 -4.21 37.08
C LYS A 538 -9.46 -5.31 36.76
N VAL A 539 -10.68 -4.92 36.39
CA VAL A 539 -11.73 -5.87 35.97
C VAL A 539 -11.57 -6.18 34.48
N GLY A 540 -11.50 -5.14 33.65
CA GLY A 540 -11.12 -5.21 32.25
C GLY A 540 -9.61 -5.04 32.03
N PRO A 541 -9.16 -5.01 30.76
CA PRO A 541 -7.77 -4.74 30.41
C PRO A 541 -7.24 -3.43 31.01
N ASN A 542 -5.96 -3.43 31.39
CA ASN A 542 -5.23 -2.18 31.66
C ASN A 542 -5.10 -1.39 30.35
N LEU A 543 -5.36 -0.09 30.40
CA LEU A 543 -5.34 0.82 29.24
C LEU A 543 -4.11 1.74 29.25
N ASP A 544 -3.10 1.48 30.07
CA ASP A 544 -1.76 2.04 29.87
C ASP A 544 -1.23 1.65 28.48
N GLY A 545 -0.63 2.58 27.72
CA GLY A 545 -0.20 2.31 26.34
C GLY A 545 -1.29 2.39 25.27
N ILE A 546 -2.55 2.59 25.64
CA ILE A 546 -3.67 2.43 24.70
C ILE A 546 -3.64 3.42 23.53
N GLY A 547 -2.97 4.56 23.69
CA GLY A 547 -2.83 5.55 22.62
C GLY A 547 -2.12 5.00 21.37
N GLY A 548 -1.27 3.98 21.52
CA GLY A 548 -0.60 3.30 20.42
C GLY A 548 -1.55 2.62 19.42
N ARG A 549 -2.79 2.28 19.84
CA ARG A 549 -3.82 1.74 18.94
C ARG A 549 -4.29 2.76 17.89
N GLY A 550 -4.13 4.05 18.16
CA GLY A 550 -4.57 5.12 17.28
C GLY A 550 -6.09 5.34 17.27
N LEU A 551 -6.51 6.41 16.60
CA LEU A 551 -7.88 6.92 16.65
C LEU A 551 -8.92 5.90 16.17
N ASN A 552 -8.64 5.25 15.04
CA ASN A 552 -9.60 4.36 14.39
C ASN A 552 -9.92 3.17 15.28
N ARG A 553 -8.88 2.44 15.72
CA ARG A 553 -9.03 1.27 16.57
C ARG A 553 -9.63 1.59 17.94
N LEU A 554 -9.22 2.70 18.56
CA LEU A 554 -9.80 3.16 19.82
C LEU A 554 -11.30 3.47 19.69
N THR A 555 -11.71 4.05 18.57
CA THR A 555 -13.13 4.37 18.34
C THR A 555 -13.94 3.08 18.18
N GLU A 556 -13.41 2.10 17.45
CA GLU A 556 -13.98 0.75 17.35
C GLU A 556 -14.11 0.09 18.73
N ASP A 557 -13.02 0.03 19.50
CA ASP A 557 -13.01 -0.64 20.82
C ASP A 557 -14.04 -0.05 21.81
N ILE A 558 -14.36 1.25 21.70
CA ILE A 558 -15.30 1.92 22.62
C ILE A 558 -16.75 1.80 22.15
N LEU A 559 -17.00 1.88 20.83
CA LEU A 559 -18.36 1.93 20.28
C LEU A 559 -18.87 0.57 19.81
N ASP A 560 -17.95 -0.35 19.51
CA ASP A 560 -18.22 -1.75 19.17
C ASP A 560 -17.32 -2.68 19.99
N PRO A 561 -17.51 -2.72 21.32
CA PRO A 561 -16.62 -3.47 22.20
C PRO A 561 -16.67 -4.98 21.98
N SER A 562 -17.74 -5.48 21.35
CA SER A 562 -17.92 -6.91 21.03
C SER A 562 -17.22 -7.33 19.73
N ARG A 563 -16.70 -6.39 18.92
CA ARG A 563 -15.98 -6.70 17.67
C ARG A 563 -14.75 -7.58 17.88
N ASN A 564 -14.00 -7.33 18.95
CA ASN A 564 -12.77 -8.04 19.30
C ASN A 564 -12.70 -8.29 20.80
N VAL A 565 -13.11 -9.49 21.23
CA VAL A 565 -13.10 -9.89 22.64
C VAL A 565 -12.09 -11.02 22.84
N ASP A 566 -10.93 -10.67 23.37
CA ASP A 566 -9.91 -11.62 23.80
C ASP A 566 -10.51 -12.61 24.79
N VAL A 567 -10.20 -13.90 24.63
CA VAL A 567 -10.76 -14.98 25.44
C VAL A 567 -10.57 -14.75 26.95
N ALA A 568 -9.50 -14.08 27.37
CA ALA A 568 -9.24 -13.77 28.77
C ALA A 568 -10.24 -12.78 29.39
N PHE A 569 -10.99 -12.05 28.56
CA PHE A 569 -11.99 -11.07 28.99
C PHE A 569 -13.42 -11.43 28.57
N ARG A 570 -13.64 -12.66 28.09
CA ARG A 570 -14.97 -13.20 27.83
C ARG A 570 -15.65 -13.55 29.16
N SER A 571 -16.88 -13.06 29.33
CA SER A 571 -17.68 -13.40 30.50
C SER A 571 -17.95 -14.89 30.52
N THR A 572 -17.66 -15.54 31.63
CA THR A 572 -17.89 -16.96 31.87
C THR A 572 -18.96 -17.10 32.96
N THR A 573 -20.04 -17.78 32.63
CA THR A 573 -21.06 -18.21 33.58
C THR A 573 -20.81 -19.65 33.97
N VAL A 574 -20.74 -19.89 35.28
CA VAL A 574 -20.49 -21.19 35.89
C VAL A 574 -21.69 -21.55 36.75
N VAL A 575 -22.34 -22.65 36.42
CA VAL A 575 -23.37 -23.28 37.26
C VAL A 575 -22.65 -24.29 38.14
N LEU A 576 -22.75 -24.10 39.45
CA LEU A 576 -22.20 -25.06 40.40
C LEU A 576 -23.18 -26.20 40.65
N THR A 577 -22.66 -27.38 41.01
CA THR A 577 -23.46 -28.55 41.47
C THR A 577 -24.36 -28.26 42.67
N SER A 578 -24.08 -27.16 43.39
CA SER A 578 -24.94 -26.62 44.45
C SER A 578 -26.17 -25.84 43.94
N GLY A 579 -26.30 -25.65 42.63
CA GLY A 579 -27.30 -24.78 41.98
C GLY A 579 -26.94 -23.29 41.96
N ARG A 580 -25.79 -22.88 42.54
CA ARG A 580 -25.37 -21.47 42.54
C ARG A 580 -24.78 -21.10 41.18
N VAL A 581 -25.24 -19.98 40.62
CA VAL A 581 -24.70 -19.42 39.37
C VAL A 581 -23.71 -18.31 39.67
N LEU A 582 -22.52 -18.40 39.08
CA LEU A 582 -21.46 -17.41 39.18
C LEU A 582 -21.15 -16.86 37.79
N THR A 583 -20.93 -15.55 37.68
CA THR A 583 -20.56 -14.91 36.40
C THR A 583 -19.36 -14.01 36.63
N GLY A 584 -18.34 -14.14 35.78
CA GLY A 584 -17.12 -13.35 35.86
C GLY A 584 -16.14 -13.67 34.74
N PHE A 585 -14.91 -13.18 34.87
CA PHE A 585 -13.83 -13.37 33.91
C PHE A 585 -12.96 -14.54 34.33
N SER A 586 -12.83 -15.54 33.45
CA SER A 586 -11.97 -16.70 33.73
C SER A 586 -10.50 -16.31 33.60
N ARG A 587 -9.71 -16.54 34.66
CA ARG A 587 -8.23 -16.50 34.62
C ARG A 587 -7.63 -17.85 34.22
N GLY A 588 -8.48 -18.84 33.93
CA GLY A 588 -8.09 -20.21 33.65
C GLY A 588 -8.07 -21.09 34.91
N PHE A 589 -7.55 -22.30 34.73
CA PHE A 589 -7.39 -23.27 35.80
C PHE A 589 -5.99 -23.18 36.40
N GLU A 590 -5.92 -23.10 37.72
CA GLU A 590 -4.72 -23.30 38.51
C GLU A 590 -4.83 -24.66 39.22
N GLY A 591 -4.25 -25.69 38.60
CA GLY A 591 -4.49 -27.08 39.00
C GLY A 591 -5.96 -27.48 38.78
N GLU A 592 -6.61 -27.96 39.84
CA GLU A 592 -8.02 -28.39 39.81
C GLU A 592 -9.01 -27.28 40.17
N ARG A 593 -8.60 -26.00 40.13
CA ARG A 593 -9.46 -24.88 40.49
C ARG A 593 -9.55 -23.86 39.37
N LEU A 594 -10.78 -23.51 38.99
CA LEU A 594 -11.08 -22.38 38.10
C LEU A 594 -11.01 -21.09 38.92
N VAL A 595 -10.22 -20.12 38.46
CA VAL A 595 -10.19 -18.78 39.06
C VAL A 595 -11.07 -17.84 38.23
N LEU A 596 -12.13 -17.33 38.86
CA LEU A 596 -13.13 -16.44 38.25
C LEU A 596 -13.10 -15.08 38.93
N VAL A 597 -12.93 -14.00 38.18
CA VAL A 597 -12.98 -12.63 38.72
C VAL A 597 -14.35 -12.03 38.44
N ASP A 598 -15.09 -11.64 39.48
CA ASP A 598 -16.41 -11.03 39.29
C ASP A 598 -16.33 -9.56 38.80
N THR A 599 -17.49 -8.97 38.49
CA THR A 599 -17.59 -7.57 38.03
C THR A 599 -17.20 -6.54 39.10
N LYS A 600 -17.05 -6.95 40.36
CA LYS A 600 -16.54 -6.10 41.46
C LYS A 600 -15.02 -6.16 41.58
N GLY A 601 -14.37 -7.09 40.86
CA GLY A 601 -12.94 -7.35 40.92
C GLY A 601 -12.54 -8.35 42.01
N GLN A 602 -13.49 -9.14 42.53
CA GLN A 602 -13.21 -10.17 43.53
C GLN A 602 -12.92 -11.51 42.85
N GLU A 603 -11.84 -12.16 43.28
CA GLU A 603 -11.48 -13.49 42.79
C GLU A 603 -12.24 -14.57 43.55
N GLN A 604 -12.79 -15.52 42.80
CA GLN A 604 -13.45 -16.71 43.31
C GLN A 604 -12.74 -17.93 42.74
N SER A 605 -12.27 -18.79 43.63
CA SER A 605 -11.63 -20.05 43.26
C SER A 605 -12.63 -21.19 43.41
N ILE A 606 -12.99 -21.83 42.30
CA ILE A 606 -14.05 -22.85 42.19
C ILE A 606 -13.38 -24.19 41.90
N ALA A 607 -13.66 -25.25 42.66
CA ALA A 607 -13.11 -26.57 42.36
C ALA A 607 -13.74 -27.13 41.07
N ARG A 608 -12.95 -27.79 40.21
CA ARG A 608 -13.43 -28.38 38.95
C ARG A 608 -14.62 -29.34 39.17
N GLY A 609 -14.59 -30.12 40.24
CA GLY A 609 -15.67 -31.05 40.59
C GLY A 609 -16.97 -30.38 41.06
N ASP A 610 -16.92 -29.09 41.41
CA ASP A 610 -18.11 -28.32 41.79
C ASP A 610 -18.78 -27.67 40.58
N ILE A 611 -18.22 -27.77 39.38
CA ILE A 611 -18.74 -27.16 38.15
C ILE A 611 -19.67 -28.17 37.46
N GLU A 612 -20.96 -27.82 37.37
CA GLU A 612 -21.96 -28.57 36.62
C GLU A 612 -21.98 -28.14 35.15
N GLU A 613 -22.02 -26.84 34.89
CA GLU A 613 -22.03 -26.26 33.55
C GLU A 613 -21.14 -25.02 33.48
N GLN A 614 -20.46 -24.84 32.35
CA GLN A 614 -19.68 -23.65 32.07
C GLN A 614 -20.03 -23.12 30.68
N VAL A 615 -20.53 -21.88 30.63
CA VAL A 615 -20.89 -21.17 29.39
C VAL A 615 -20.01 -19.94 29.25
N VAL A 616 -19.32 -19.83 28.12
CA VAL A 616 -18.46 -18.67 27.81
C VAL A 616 -19.16 -17.79 26.79
N SER A 617 -19.48 -16.55 27.18
CA SER A 617 -20.02 -15.54 26.27
C SER A 617 -18.94 -15.06 25.30
N ARG A 618 -19.29 -14.91 24.03
CA ARG A 618 -18.41 -14.30 23.03
C ARG A 618 -18.56 -12.78 22.94
N ARG A 619 -19.57 -12.22 23.59
CA ARG A 619 -19.81 -10.78 23.64
C ARG A 619 -18.97 -10.12 24.72
N SER A 620 -18.66 -8.85 24.48
CA SER A 620 -17.97 -8.03 25.46
C SER A 620 -18.89 -7.77 26.66
N PRO A 621 -18.36 -7.77 27.89
CA PRO A 621 -19.10 -7.29 29.05
C PRO A 621 -19.11 -5.75 29.15
N MET A 622 -18.36 -5.05 28.29
CA MET A 622 -18.48 -3.61 28.16
C MET A 622 -19.86 -3.25 27.57
N PRO A 623 -20.53 -2.20 28.05
CA PRO A 623 -21.87 -1.85 27.56
C PRO A 623 -21.86 -1.47 26.08
N ASP A 624 -22.78 -2.05 25.29
CA ASP A 624 -22.91 -1.71 23.86
C ASP A 624 -23.57 -0.32 23.63
N ASN A 625 -24.01 0.37 24.70
CA ASN A 625 -24.70 1.65 24.62
C ASN A 625 -23.83 2.86 24.98
N VAL A 626 -22.49 2.73 25.03
CA VAL A 626 -21.56 3.83 25.40
C VAL A 626 -21.80 5.09 24.58
N ALA A 627 -22.11 4.96 23.29
CA ALA A 627 -22.46 6.09 22.42
C ALA A 627 -23.66 6.92 22.90
N LYS A 628 -24.58 6.32 23.67
CA LYS A 628 -25.76 6.98 24.25
C LYS A 628 -25.47 7.56 25.63
N LEU A 629 -24.42 7.08 26.31
CA LEU A 629 -24.03 7.52 27.65
C LEU A 629 -23.15 8.78 27.64
N LEU A 630 -22.47 9.06 26.51
CA LEU A 630 -21.56 10.18 26.36
C LEU A 630 -22.07 11.15 25.29
N THR A 631 -21.99 12.46 25.59
CA THR A 631 -22.16 13.49 24.56
C THR A 631 -21.03 13.42 23.54
N GLN A 632 -21.22 14.01 22.35
CA GLN A 632 -20.17 14.03 21.32
C GLN A 632 -18.87 14.69 21.83
N GLN A 633 -19.01 15.77 22.61
CA GLN A 633 -17.89 16.46 23.26
C GLN A 633 -17.16 15.57 24.26
N GLU A 634 -17.89 14.89 25.16
CA GLU A 634 -17.30 14.00 26.15
C GLU A 634 -16.57 12.83 25.48
N PHE A 635 -17.14 12.25 24.42
CA PHE A 635 -16.49 11.20 23.65
C PHE A 635 -15.20 11.70 22.99
N ARG A 636 -15.24 12.87 22.37
CA ARG A 636 -14.08 13.49 21.73
C ARG A 636 -12.97 13.81 22.74
N ASP A 637 -13.34 14.33 23.91
CA ASP A 637 -12.39 14.62 24.99
C ASP A 637 -11.81 13.33 25.59
N LEU A 638 -12.62 12.27 25.75
CA LEU A 638 -12.18 10.94 26.18
C LEU A 638 -11.15 10.36 25.20
N LEU A 639 -11.41 10.43 23.90
CA LEU A 639 -10.44 10.01 22.88
C LEU A 639 -9.12 10.78 23.00
N ALA A 640 -9.17 12.10 23.24
CA ALA A 640 -7.96 12.90 23.42
C ALA A 640 -7.15 12.46 24.63
N TYR A 641 -7.83 12.12 25.73
CA TYR A 641 -7.17 11.57 26.92
C TYR A 641 -6.52 10.21 26.65
N LEU A 642 -7.24 9.26 26.06
CA LEU A 642 -6.75 7.91 25.79
C LEU A 642 -5.61 7.91 24.75
N LEU A 643 -5.73 8.70 23.68
CA LEU A 643 -4.66 8.85 22.67
C LEU A 643 -3.38 9.45 23.25
N SER A 644 -3.49 10.29 24.28
CA SER A 644 -2.33 10.87 24.97
C SER A 644 -1.65 9.93 25.97
N ARG A 645 -2.12 8.68 26.13
CA ARG A 645 -1.49 7.68 27.01
C ARG A 645 -0.48 6.86 26.18
N PRO A 646 0.83 7.11 26.36
CA PRO A 646 1.89 6.43 25.61
C PRO A 646 2.04 4.98 26.04
#